data_AF-A0AAW0B0J0-F1
#
_entry.id   AF-A0AAW0B0J0-F1
#
_cell.length_a   1.000
_cell.length_b   1.000
_cell.length_c   1.000
_cell.angle_alpha   90.00
_cell.angle_beta   90.00
_cell.angle_gamma   90.00
#
_symmetry.space_group_name_H-M   'P 1'
#
loop_
_entity.id
_entity.type
_entity.pdbx_description
1 polymer ?
#
loop_
_entity_poly.entity_id
_entity_poly.type
_entity_poly.pdbx_seq_one_letter_code
_entity_poly.pdbx_strand_id
1 'polypeptide(L)'
;MGPSAAETLHEWRTNIALKICMTSTDSANQISCLNTFSLIFSILLFSRLVLYSSHIPHRKHTLSQMKEFGAFPTTQDGLKICQVCKVQSEELFFMENAKPGKAGRHVCPPCREAYRVPDTVSTQNRVSISNIRASNLNAQRGSTSGHAAFRAVGDQRRPSSSVIRPPPDRTMAPPPPPRFFSAPSSSHGNRQLGSAPHAPSLSSNTGHQRQGGPHIYKPVNHSTAPLFPRPRIPEDPGYKEAHSYYEEMRLSFQSKAYSQGNTQTIMLQCWLARMEPGKKKETLISDIYVAIPNIPVNIGAADLKHVVYHSLLPQIVAWLRDYPVSTIEFTLHTKHWLEILPSSYPDVNAIADEFFTLKNNKAGTVTRVFNGKKPAAVYLGISNRTYADISEYFESLDNSDNSNATNHMQDGGRPTGKEKAAPKAQRKQTRKKRTIQTMDEEHEDEGGADTMRTPSPPSKIPRTAEPETSLAVSPDTSTIKQALSMQVALRNKDFSKLLDIRSRDITLFTLPTATWAAVIATPTIFSDITSPIFAPCLTVISYSVKDQRRPAVGGFKLAYPGTVSGPVFDSNTTVVCLKQAFHTRVGPGDQTARVLYEGVSQLKFLSGELNILGWGTTMMNMVYAYAAGRERELGKPPFEVPAMRYVHAGIALPNGGEEKTAFLVEEWIDTESEGSFVKYIHNSSAKPRRFDDPAHEMRSQFLSFCQHVQYLKTDRAAYISDFQGGLSLLTDPQIISAPDIGVLPLFGGGNTNYDALAEEHECTDYCRFYGLSDKIFGRKSSQSEAPSASTHRPPPLFSPTTTAPDRFPSNLKPGWIAGDAPTAGSSKIPTTAGPSIRTQRSKVSGTTTQNLYRTS
;
A
#
# COMPACT_ATOMS: atom_id res chain seq x y z
N MET A 1 -56.94 -19.48 -14.92
CA MET A 1 -57.40 -20.67 -14.17
C MET A 1 -56.84 -20.55 -12.77
N GLY A 2 -57.70 -20.50 -11.75
CA GLY A 2 -57.29 -20.24 -10.36
C GLY A 2 -56.45 -21.36 -9.75
N PRO A 3 -55.69 -21.07 -8.68
CA PRO A 3 -54.85 -22.07 -8.03
C PRO A 3 -55.70 -23.20 -7.42
N SER A 4 -55.21 -24.42 -7.63
CA SER A 4 -55.87 -25.67 -7.24
C SER A 4 -55.66 -25.98 -5.77
N ALA A 5 -56.56 -26.79 -5.21
CA ALA A 5 -56.61 -27.25 -3.82
C ALA A 5 -55.33 -27.93 -3.27
N ALA A 6 -54.29 -28.09 -4.08
CA ALA A 6 -52.98 -28.58 -3.66
C ALA A 6 -52.16 -27.54 -2.87
N GLU A 7 -52.33 -26.23 -3.15
CA GLU A 7 -51.62 -25.17 -2.42
C GLU A 7 -52.21 -24.99 -1.01
N THR A 8 -53.53 -25.06 -0.86
CA THR A 8 -54.21 -24.92 0.43
C THR A 8 -53.94 -26.12 1.37
N LEU A 9 -53.75 -27.33 0.83
CA LEU A 9 -53.42 -28.51 1.64
C LEU A 9 -51.94 -28.50 2.10
N HIS A 10 -51.06 -27.86 1.34
CA HIS A 10 -49.64 -27.70 1.69
C HIS A 10 -49.46 -26.59 2.74
N GLU A 11 -50.19 -25.49 2.60
CA GLU A 11 -50.20 -24.38 3.57
C GLU A 11 -50.80 -24.80 4.93
N TRP A 12 -51.80 -25.69 4.93
CA TRP A 12 -52.40 -26.23 6.16
C TRP A 12 -51.44 -27.18 6.93
N ARG A 13 -50.68 -28.02 6.21
CA ARG A 13 -49.71 -28.96 6.84
C ARG A 13 -48.48 -28.24 7.42
N THR A 14 -48.01 -27.20 6.74
CA THR A 14 -46.86 -26.41 7.18
C THR A 14 -47.19 -25.58 8.42
N ASN A 15 -48.41 -25.03 8.48
CA ASN A 15 -48.89 -24.29 9.64
C ASN A 15 -49.16 -25.16 10.89
N ILE A 16 -49.59 -26.42 10.72
CA ILE A 16 -49.76 -27.36 11.86
C ILE A 16 -48.41 -27.80 12.43
N ALA A 17 -47.42 -28.09 11.58
CA ALA A 17 -46.08 -28.48 12.04
C ALA A 17 -45.37 -27.33 12.80
N LEU A 18 -45.55 -26.09 12.35
CA LEU A 18 -45.07 -24.88 13.03
C LEU A 18 -45.76 -24.67 14.39
N LYS A 19 -47.09 -24.88 14.47
CA LYS A 19 -47.83 -24.76 15.74
C LYS A 19 -47.46 -25.84 16.78
N ILE A 20 -47.08 -27.05 16.34
CA ILE A 20 -46.62 -28.13 17.23
C ILE A 20 -45.19 -27.88 17.74
N CYS A 21 -44.31 -27.27 16.91
CA CYS A 21 -42.97 -26.89 17.37
C CYS A 21 -42.98 -25.73 18.37
N MET A 22 -43.89 -24.76 18.21
CA MET A 22 -43.92 -23.56 19.07
C MET A 22 -44.61 -23.76 20.43
N THR A 23 -45.30 -24.89 20.66
CA THR A 23 -45.93 -25.20 21.96
C THR A 23 -45.12 -26.18 22.81
N SER A 24 -43.99 -26.69 22.31
CA SER A 24 -43.09 -27.56 23.08
C SER A 24 -42.21 -26.73 24.01
N THR A 25 -42.22 -27.04 25.32
CA THR A 25 -41.38 -26.40 26.35
C THR A 25 -40.01 -27.05 26.52
N ASP A 26 -39.69 -28.06 25.70
CA ASP A 26 -38.43 -28.81 25.78
C ASP A 26 -37.46 -28.37 24.66
N SER A 27 -36.37 -27.72 25.07
CA SER A 27 -35.40 -27.08 24.17
C SER A 27 -34.62 -28.07 23.30
N ALA A 28 -34.53 -29.35 23.71
CA ALA A 28 -33.84 -30.38 22.94
C ALA A 28 -34.62 -30.80 21.68
N ASN A 29 -35.95 -30.79 21.73
CA ASN A 29 -36.80 -31.16 20.58
C ASN A 29 -36.95 -30.02 19.55
N GLN A 30 -36.85 -28.75 19.97
CA GLN A 30 -36.87 -27.62 19.05
C GLN A 30 -35.65 -27.59 18.11
N ILE A 31 -34.47 -27.95 18.61
CA ILE A 31 -33.23 -27.96 17.82
C ILE A 31 -33.23 -29.10 16.77
N SER A 32 -33.78 -30.27 17.12
CA SER A 32 -33.90 -31.41 16.19
C SER A 32 -34.87 -31.11 15.04
N CYS A 33 -35.99 -30.43 15.31
CA CYS A 33 -36.95 -30.02 14.29
C CYS A 33 -36.38 -28.94 13.34
N LEU A 34 -35.63 -27.96 13.86
CA LEU A 34 -35.00 -26.91 13.05
C LEU A 34 -33.93 -27.48 12.09
N ASN A 35 -33.15 -28.46 12.55
CA ASN A 35 -32.15 -29.12 11.72
C ASN A 35 -32.79 -29.95 10.58
N THR A 36 -33.94 -30.57 10.85
CA THR A 36 -34.69 -31.33 9.83
C THR A 36 -35.33 -30.39 8.79
N PHE A 37 -35.82 -29.22 9.21
CA PHE A 37 -36.37 -28.20 8.30
C PHE A 37 -35.30 -27.60 7.38
N SER A 38 -34.11 -27.31 7.92
CA SER A 38 -32.97 -26.79 7.15
C SER A 38 -32.52 -27.76 6.05
N LEU A 39 -32.54 -29.06 6.33
CA LEU A 39 -32.18 -30.10 5.37
C LEU A 39 -33.21 -30.21 4.23
N ILE A 40 -34.51 -30.15 4.53
CA ILE A 40 -35.58 -30.23 3.53
C ILE A 40 -35.58 -28.98 2.63
N PHE A 41 -35.37 -27.79 3.21
CA PHE A 41 -35.28 -26.54 2.44
C PHE A 41 -34.09 -26.53 1.47
N SER A 42 -32.95 -27.07 1.91
CA SER A 42 -31.73 -27.18 1.09
C SER A 42 -31.92 -28.12 -0.12
N ILE A 43 -32.66 -29.23 0.04
CA ILE A 43 -32.96 -30.17 -1.04
C ILE A 43 -33.89 -29.56 -2.11
N LEU A 44 -34.83 -28.70 -1.68
CA LEU A 44 -35.76 -28.02 -2.58
C LEU A 44 -35.10 -26.87 -3.35
N LEU A 45 -34.15 -26.16 -2.74
CA LEU A 45 -33.36 -25.12 -3.41
C LEU A 45 -32.45 -25.72 -4.50
N PHE A 46 -31.87 -26.89 -4.23
CA PHE A 46 -31.02 -27.61 -5.18
C PHE A 46 -31.80 -28.10 -6.41
N SER A 47 -33.06 -28.50 -6.22
CA SER A 47 -33.94 -28.99 -7.29
C SER A 47 -34.39 -27.88 -8.25
N ARG A 48 -34.44 -26.62 -7.81
CA ARG A 48 -34.76 -25.47 -8.67
C ARG A 48 -33.58 -24.97 -9.50
N LEU A 49 -32.35 -25.09 -9.00
CA LEU A 49 -31.12 -24.65 -9.69
C LEU A 49 -30.73 -25.53 -10.88
N VAL A 50 -31.14 -26.81 -10.87
CA VAL A 50 -30.84 -27.76 -11.97
C VAL A 50 -31.69 -27.51 -13.23
N LEU A 51 -32.79 -26.76 -13.13
CA LEU A 51 -33.73 -26.57 -14.26
C LEU A 51 -33.49 -25.31 -15.11
N TYR A 52 -32.45 -24.49 -14.83
CA TYR A 52 -32.25 -23.20 -15.53
C TYR A 52 -30.99 -23.08 -16.39
N SER A 53 -30.16 -24.11 -16.52
CA SER A 53 -28.91 -24.06 -17.31
C SER A 53 -28.99 -24.88 -18.60
N SER A 54 -29.67 -24.36 -19.61
CA SER A 54 -29.56 -24.86 -21.00
C SER A 54 -30.00 -23.80 -22.01
N HIS A 55 -29.05 -23.04 -22.58
CA HIS A 55 -28.96 -22.65 -24.01
C HIS A 55 -27.92 -21.52 -24.26
N ILE A 56 -26.81 -21.84 -24.95
CA ILE A 56 -25.94 -20.86 -25.64
C ILE A 56 -25.48 -21.48 -26.99
N PRO A 57 -25.57 -20.78 -28.15
CA PRO A 57 -25.04 -21.27 -29.42
C PRO A 57 -23.69 -20.64 -29.83
N HIS A 58 -22.85 -21.46 -30.46
CA HIS A 58 -21.54 -21.15 -31.05
C HIS A 58 -21.62 -20.31 -32.34
N ARG A 59 -20.61 -19.45 -32.59
CA ARG A 59 -20.29 -18.87 -33.91
C ARG A 59 -18.89 -19.27 -34.38
N LYS A 60 -18.80 -19.74 -35.64
CA LYS A 60 -17.58 -20.12 -36.37
C LYS A 60 -17.04 -18.93 -37.17
N HIS A 61 -15.73 -18.74 -37.22
CA HIS A 61 -15.03 -17.85 -38.16
C HIS A 61 -14.51 -18.64 -39.36
N THR A 62 -14.70 -18.10 -40.57
CA THR A 62 -14.21 -18.64 -41.85
C THR A 62 -12.86 -18.04 -42.24
N LEU A 63 -11.93 -18.91 -42.65
CA LEU A 63 -10.69 -18.58 -43.36
C LEU A 63 -11.01 -18.19 -44.82
N SER A 64 -10.59 -16.99 -45.25
CA SER A 64 -10.22 -16.73 -46.64
C SER A 64 -9.53 -15.36 -46.73
N GLN A 65 -8.18 -15.36 -46.78
CA GLN A 65 -7.32 -14.40 -47.48
C GLN A 65 -5.86 -14.62 -47.05
N MET A 66 -5.14 -15.47 -47.79
CA MET A 66 -3.67 -15.50 -47.78
C MET A 66 -3.19 -15.72 -49.22
N LYS A 67 -2.90 -14.64 -49.93
CA LYS A 67 -2.01 -14.61 -51.10
C LYS A 67 -1.18 -13.35 -51.02
N GLU A 68 0.10 -13.49 -51.40
CA GLU A 68 1.20 -12.51 -51.41
C GLU A 68 2.09 -12.47 -50.16
N PHE A 69 3.07 -13.38 -50.12
CA PHE A 69 4.30 -13.19 -49.33
C PHE A 69 5.50 -13.13 -50.27
N GLY A 70 6.31 -12.06 -50.12
CA GLY A 70 7.54 -11.84 -50.87
C GLY A 70 8.64 -12.85 -50.54
N ALA A 71 9.54 -13.05 -51.50
CA ALA A 71 10.62 -14.04 -51.45
C ALA A 71 11.59 -13.83 -50.27
N PHE A 72 12.07 -14.94 -49.71
CA PHE A 72 12.98 -14.97 -48.56
C PHE A 72 14.44 -14.73 -48.99
N PRO A 73 15.22 -13.94 -48.23
CA PRO A 73 16.67 -13.98 -48.36
C PRO A 73 17.16 -15.33 -47.82
N THR A 74 17.61 -16.19 -48.73
CA THR A 74 18.24 -17.48 -48.46
C THR A 74 19.74 -17.36 -48.71
N THR A 75 20.55 -18.06 -47.91
CA THR A 75 21.99 -18.21 -48.18
C THR A 75 22.21 -19.28 -49.24
N GLN A 76 23.44 -19.39 -49.77
CA GLN A 76 23.79 -20.43 -50.76
C GLN A 76 23.50 -21.86 -50.26
N ASP A 77 23.41 -22.06 -48.94
CA ASP A 77 23.10 -23.34 -48.30
C ASP A 77 21.60 -23.56 -48.00
N GLY A 78 20.72 -22.68 -48.50
CA GLY A 78 19.26 -22.80 -48.30
C GLY A 78 18.76 -22.38 -46.91
N LEU A 79 19.65 -21.97 -46.01
CA LEU A 79 19.30 -21.49 -44.67
C LEU A 79 18.69 -20.08 -44.72
N LYS A 80 17.67 -19.85 -43.90
CA LYS A 80 16.97 -18.55 -43.81
C LYS A 80 17.62 -17.69 -42.71
N ILE A 81 17.67 -16.38 -42.92
CA ILE A 81 18.30 -15.45 -41.96
C ILE A 81 17.23 -14.78 -41.09
N CYS A 82 17.37 -14.88 -39.76
CA CYS A 82 16.54 -14.16 -38.80
C CYS A 82 16.66 -12.64 -39.02
N GLN A 83 15.55 -11.94 -39.21
CA GLN A 83 15.58 -10.51 -39.53
C GLN A 83 15.98 -9.63 -38.33
N VAL A 84 15.91 -10.16 -37.10
CA VAL A 84 16.28 -9.45 -35.85
C VAL A 84 17.76 -9.64 -35.50
N CYS A 85 18.20 -10.88 -35.23
CA CYS A 85 19.57 -11.14 -34.77
C CYS A 85 20.55 -11.52 -35.89
N LYS A 86 20.06 -11.69 -37.13
CA LYS A 86 20.85 -12.10 -38.31
C LYS A 86 21.49 -13.49 -38.22
N VAL A 87 21.07 -14.31 -37.27
CA VAL A 87 21.50 -15.72 -37.17
C VAL A 87 20.76 -16.55 -38.23
N GLN A 88 21.49 -17.48 -38.87
CA GLN A 88 20.92 -18.48 -39.76
C GLN A 88 20.12 -19.49 -38.94
N SER A 89 18.90 -19.81 -39.39
CA SER A 89 18.02 -20.75 -38.72
C SER A 89 17.27 -21.55 -39.77
N GLU A 90 17.18 -22.86 -39.56
CA GLU A 90 16.36 -23.74 -40.40
C GLU A 90 14.88 -23.39 -40.29
N GLU A 91 14.47 -22.91 -39.11
CA GLU A 91 13.10 -22.51 -38.80
C GLU A 91 13.03 -21.01 -38.48
N LEU A 92 12.16 -20.28 -39.16
CA LEU A 92 11.83 -18.90 -38.85
C LEU A 92 10.32 -18.75 -38.67
N PHE A 93 9.92 -17.97 -37.68
CA PHE A 93 8.53 -17.64 -37.39
C PHE A 93 8.21 -16.24 -37.89
N PHE A 94 7.11 -16.09 -38.61
CA PHE A 94 6.59 -14.76 -38.94
C PHE A 94 5.92 -14.16 -37.70
N MET A 95 6.35 -12.95 -37.33
CA MET A 95 5.67 -12.11 -36.35
C MET A 95 5.09 -10.90 -37.03
N GLU A 96 3.79 -10.70 -36.87
CA GLU A 96 3.11 -9.51 -37.32
C GLU A 96 3.63 -8.25 -36.61
N ASN A 97 3.57 -7.14 -37.31
CA ASN A 97 3.93 -5.86 -36.72
C ASN A 97 2.75 -5.36 -35.89
N ALA A 98 3.00 -4.93 -34.64
CA ALA A 98 1.97 -4.36 -33.79
C ALA A 98 1.31 -3.09 -34.39
N LYS A 99 1.96 -2.44 -35.37
CA LYS A 99 1.39 -1.31 -36.10
C LYS A 99 0.70 -1.80 -37.39
N PRO A 100 -0.62 -1.58 -37.56
CA PRO A 100 -1.34 -1.92 -38.79
C PRO A 100 -0.68 -1.29 -40.02
N GLY A 101 -0.53 -2.05 -41.10
CA GLY A 101 0.05 -1.59 -42.37
C GLY A 101 1.58 -1.66 -42.47
N LYS A 102 2.30 -2.09 -41.42
CA LYS A 102 3.72 -2.42 -41.53
C LYS A 102 3.93 -3.91 -41.78
N ALA A 103 4.84 -4.24 -42.71
CA ALA A 103 5.23 -5.63 -42.94
C ALA A 103 5.73 -6.28 -41.62
N GLY A 104 5.27 -7.51 -41.37
CA GLY A 104 5.79 -8.34 -40.29
C GLY A 104 7.23 -8.77 -40.54
N ARG A 105 7.81 -9.51 -39.59
CA ARG A 105 9.21 -9.94 -39.64
C ARG A 105 9.38 -11.42 -39.33
N HIS A 106 10.33 -12.08 -39.99
CA HIS A 106 10.70 -13.46 -39.73
C HIS A 106 11.82 -13.54 -38.68
N VAL A 107 11.59 -14.24 -37.59
CA VAL A 107 12.50 -14.34 -36.44
C VAL A 107 12.81 -15.79 -36.09
N CYS A 108 14.03 -16.06 -35.62
CA CYS A 108 14.39 -17.40 -35.13
C CYS A 108 13.71 -17.70 -33.77
N PRO A 109 13.64 -18.97 -33.34
CA PRO A 109 12.98 -19.36 -32.09
C PRO A 109 13.42 -18.54 -30.86
N PRO A 110 14.73 -18.27 -30.62
CA PRO A 110 15.17 -17.46 -29.49
C PRO A 110 14.64 -16.03 -29.51
N CYS A 111 14.61 -15.39 -30.68
CA CYS A 111 14.05 -14.05 -30.82
C CYS A 111 12.53 -14.06 -30.63
N ARG A 112 11.82 -15.07 -31.12
CA ARG A 112 10.38 -15.22 -30.91
C ARG A 112 10.04 -15.31 -29.42
N GLU A 113 10.80 -16.12 -28.67
CA GLU A 113 10.55 -16.32 -27.24
C GLU A 113 10.82 -15.04 -26.44
N ALA A 114 11.86 -14.28 -26.81
CA ALA A 114 12.12 -12.96 -26.24
C ALA A 114 10.97 -11.95 -26.47
N TYR A 115 10.14 -12.13 -27.51
CA TYR A 115 8.95 -11.31 -27.77
C TYR A 115 7.66 -11.89 -27.15
N ARG A 116 7.67 -13.11 -26.62
CA ARG A 116 6.51 -13.73 -25.96
C ARG A 116 6.37 -13.35 -24.50
N VAL A 117 7.47 -12.98 -23.86
CA VAL A 117 7.45 -12.47 -22.47
C VAL A 117 6.84 -11.07 -22.51
N PRO A 118 5.66 -10.83 -21.92
CA PRO A 118 5.09 -9.49 -21.84
C PRO A 118 6.08 -8.60 -21.08
N ASP A 119 6.37 -7.41 -21.64
CA ASP A 119 7.25 -6.41 -21.03
C ASP A 119 6.72 -6.00 -19.63
N THR A 120 7.16 -6.70 -18.59
CA THR A 120 7.07 -6.25 -17.18
C THR A 120 8.44 -6.01 -16.56
N VAL A 121 9.52 -6.06 -17.35
CA VAL A 121 10.86 -5.72 -16.87
C VAL A 121 11.34 -4.42 -17.51
N SER A 122 11.30 -3.38 -16.69
CA SER A 122 12.03 -2.11 -16.80
C SER A 122 13.29 -2.18 -17.65
N THR A 123 13.42 -1.19 -18.54
CA THR A 123 14.47 -0.90 -19.53
C THR A 123 15.88 -0.62 -18.97
N GLN A 124 16.32 -1.31 -17.92
CA GLN A 124 17.66 -1.10 -17.33
C GLN A 124 18.70 -2.21 -17.52
N ASN A 125 18.38 -3.34 -18.14
CA ASN A 125 19.41 -4.32 -18.52
C ASN A 125 19.38 -4.66 -20.01
N ARG A 126 19.78 -3.69 -20.84
CA ARG A 126 20.21 -3.97 -22.21
C ARG A 126 21.61 -4.59 -22.15
N VAL A 127 21.68 -5.88 -21.80
CA VAL A 127 22.88 -6.69 -22.04
C VAL A 127 23.14 -6.64 -23.53
N SER A 128 24.31 -6.14 -23.91
CA SER A 128 24.65 -5.92 -25.30
C SER A 128 24.68 -7.24 -26.07
N ILE A 129 23.88 -7.32 -27.14
CA ILE A 129 23.83 -8.44 -28.11
C ILE A 129 25.21 -8.72 -28.75
N SER A 130 26.21 -7.85 -28.53
CA SER A 130 27.62 -8.06 -28.84
C SER A 130 28.25 -9.29 -28.17
N ASN A 131 27.73 -9.76 -27.02
CA ASN A 131 28.36 -10.87 -26.28
C ASN A 131 28.09 -12.26 -26.90
N ILE A 132 27.08 -12.42 -27.74
CA ILE A 132 26.84 -13.69 -28.49
C ILE A 132 27.80 -13.81 -29.68
N ARG A 133 28.31 -12.69 -30.22
CA ARG A 133 29.33 -12.71 -31.28
C ARG A 133 30.70 -13.19 -30.79
N ALA A 134 31.05 -12.95 -29.53
CA ALA A 134 32.37 -13.28 -28.99
C ALA A 134 32.50 -14.77 -28.58
N SER A 135 31.41 -15.40 -28.13
CA SER A 135 31.42 -16.79 -27.67
C SER A 135 31.40 -17.82 -28.81
N ASN A 136 30.79 -17.51 -29.97
CA ASN A 136 30.75 -18.44 -31.10
C ASN A 136 31.99 -18.39 -32.02
N LEU A 137 32.79 -17.33 -31.98
CA LEU A 137 34.04 -17.25 -32.75
C LEU A 137 35.21 -18.02 -32.11
N ASN A 138 35.14 -18.33 -30.80
CA ASN A 138 36.17 -19.08 -30.08
C ASN A 138 35.92 -20.61 -30.02
N ALA A 139 34.76 -21.10 -30.46
CA ALA A 139 34.41 -22.52 -30.41
C ALA A 139 34.73 -23.29 -31.72
N GLN A 140 35.22 -22.64 -32.77
CA GLN A 140 35.47 -23.26 -34.09
C GLN A 140 36.95 -23.33 -34.53
N ARG A 141 37.93 -23.21 -33.61
CA ARG A 141 39.34 -23.46 -33.95
C ARG A 141 39.99 -24.42 -32.96
N GLY A 142 40.10 -25.70 -33.34
CA GLY A 142 41.07 -26.60 -32.73
C GLY A 142 40.74 -28.10 -32.68
N SER A 143 40.34 -28.72 -33.79
CA SER A 143 40.55 -30.17 -33.99
C SER A 143 40.43 -30.50 -35.48
N THR A 144 41.57 -30.70 -36.15
CA THR A 144 41.72 -31.62 -37.29
C THR A 144 43.19 -31.75 -37.65
N SER A 145 43.67 -32.97 -37.51
CA SER A 145 44.95 -33.48 -37.98
C SER A 145 44.86 -33.93 -39.44
N GLY A 146 45.95 -33.77 -40.20
CA GLY A 146 46.37 -34.79 -41.17
C GLY A 146 46.53 -34.39 -42.64
N HIS A 147 47.80 -34.43 -43.08
CA HIS A 147 48.33 -34.79 -44.41
C HIS A 147 48.58 -33.75 -45.52
N ALA A 148 49.91 -33.63 -45.80
CA ALA A 148 50.62 -33.76 -47.09
C ALA A 148 51.03 -32.52 -47.91
N ALA A 149 52.35 -32.25 -47.84
CA ALA A 149 53.34 -31.98 -48.91
C ALA A 149 53.16 -30.82 -49.91
N PHE A 150 54.06 -29.82 -49.87
CA PHE A 150 55.23 -29.66 -50.77
C PHE A 150 56.06 -28.40 -50.42
N ARG A 151 57.33 -28.40 -50.87
CA ARG A 151 58.48 -27.46 -50.73
C ARG A 151 58.11 -25.96 -50.91
N ALA A 152 58.84 -24.93 -50.44
CA ALA A 152 60.29 -24.68 -50.46
C ALA A 152 60.66 -23.36 -49.71
N VAL A 153 61.88 -23.29 -49.12
CA VAL A 153 62.84 -22.16 -49.00
C VAL A 153 62.35 -20.83 -48.34
N GLY A 154 63.01 -20.18 -47.37
CA GLY A 154 64.30 -20.29 -46.69
C GLY A 154 64.24 -19.43 -45.40
N ASP A 155 64.97 -19.78 -44.34
CA ASP A 155 66.19 -19.08 -43.88
C ASP A 155 65.86 -17.66 -43.32
N GLN A 156 66.04 -17.28 -42.05
CA GLN A 156 67.19 -17.47 -41.15
C GLN A 156 66.84 -17.20 -39.67
N ARG A 157 67.56 -17.91 -38.79
CA ARG A 157 68.13 -17.50 -37.48
C ARG A 157 67.21 -17.24 -36.27
N ARG A 158 67.05 -18.34 -35.52
CA ARG A 158 67.25 -18.47 -34.04
C ARG A 158 68.62 -17.87 -33.57
N PRO A 159 68.97 -17.74 -32.26
CA PRO A 159 68.48 -18.59 -31.17
C PRO A 159 68.35 -17.98 -29.74
N SER A 160 67.74 -18.80 -28.87
CA SER A 160 68.20 -19.19 -27.50
C SER A 160 68.27 -18.12 -26.40
N SER A 161 68.07 -18.38 -25.11
CA SER A 161 67.62 -19.52 -24.28
C SER A 161 67.79 -19.01 -22.83
N SER A 162 66.78 -19.13 -21.97
CA SER A 162 66.71 -20.13 -20.88
C SER A 162 67.60 -19.88 -19.64
N VAL A 163 67.00 -20.08 -18.45
CA VAL A 163 67.51 -20.88 -17.30
C VAL A 163 67.95 -20.16 -15.98
N ILE A 164 67.08 -20.31 -14.95
CA ILE A 164 67.27 -20.91 -13.59
C ILE A 164 68.10 -20.20 -12.48
N ARG A 165 67.36 -19.79 -11.41
CA ARG A 165 67.63 -19.80 -9.93
C ARG A 165 68.67 -18.81 -9.31
N PRO A 166 68.80 -18.72 -7.95
CA PRO A 166 67.91 -18.16 -6.91
C PRO A 166 68.71 -17.17 -5.97
N PRO A 167 68.25 -16.75 -4.76
CA PRO A 167 68.67 -15.52 -4.04
C PRO A 167 69.84 -15.76 -3.02
N PRO A 168 70.46 -14.76 -2.32
CA PRO A 168 69.86 -14.04 -1.16
C PRO A 168 70.41 -12.62 -0.79
N ASP A 169 69.74 -12.04 0.21
CA ASP A 169 70.22 -11.20 1.34
C ASP A 169 70.59 -9.68 1.24
N ARG A 170 69.79 -8.92 2.02
CA ARG A 170 70.10 -7.88 3.03
C ARG A 170 70.83 -6.55 2.72
N THR A 171 70.10 -5.48 3.08
CA THR A 171 70.42 -4.31 3.95
C THR A 171 70.88 -2.95 3.40
N MET A 172 70.42 -1.91 4.15
CA MET A 172 70.80 -0.47 4.23
C MET A 172 70.02 0.48 3.31
N ALA A 173 69.54 1.69 3.66
CA ALA A 173 69.36 2.50 4.88
C ALA A 173 68.44 3.71 4.48
N PRO A 174 67.81 4.46 5.42
CA PRO A 174 66.80 5.50 5.10
C PRO A 174 67.38 6.91 4.84
N PRO A 175 66.63 7.81 4.14
CA PRO A 175 67.08 9.15 3.75
C PRO A 175 66.85 10.25 4.83
N PRO A 176 67.54 11.41 4.73
CA PRO A 176 67.64 12.42 5.80
C PRO A 176 66.52 13.49 5.80
N PRO A 177 66.35 14.25 6.91
CA PRO A 177 65.29 15.25 7.10
C PRO A 177 65.68 16.68 6.65
N PRO A 178 64.70 17.58 6.43
CA PRO A 178 64.96 18.95 5.97
C PRO A 178 65.23 19.94 7.12
N ARG A 179 66.06 20.95 6.81
CA ARG A 179 66.50 22.03 7.72
C ARG A 179 65.67 23.30 7.57
N PHE A 180 65.45 23.97 8.71
CA PHE A 180 64.96 25.34 8.87
C PHE A 180 66.07 26.39 8.62
N PHE A 181 65.70 27.60 8.16
CA PHE A 181 66.32 28.87 8.57
C PHE A 181 65.38 30.08 8.33
N SER A 182 65.57 31.09 9.18
CA SER A 182 64.71 32.26 9.46
C SER A 182 65.05 33.52 8.64
N ALA A 183 64.07 34.44 8.57
CA ALA A 183 64.03 35.93 8.44
C ALA A 183 65.22 36.74 7.85
N PRO A 184 64.95 37.92 7.24
CA PRO A 184 65.05 39.16 8.04
C PRO A 184 64.06 40.30 7.70
N SER A 185 64.13 41.34 8.55
CA SER A 185 63.31 42.55 8.70
C SER A 185 63.87 43.84 8.03
N SER A 186 62.99 44.87 7.93
CA SER A 186 63.24 46.34 7.78
C SER A 186 63.64 46.84 6.37
N SER A 187 63.32 48.04 5.85
CA SER A 187 62.82 49.32 6.39
C SER A 187 62.35 50.27 5.24
N HIS A 188 61.50 51.25 5.61
CA HIS A 188 61.30 52.63 5.10
C HIS A 188 61.13 53.02 3.61
N GLY A 189 60.07 53.81 3.35
CA GLY A 189 59.90 54.71 2.20
C GLY A 189 58.53 55.42 2.19
N ASN A 190 58.51 56.75 2.12
CA ASN A 190 57.46 57.66 2.60
C ASN A 190 56.69 58.37 1.44
N ARG A 191 55.57 59.03 1.78
CA ARG A 191 54.82 60.14 1.11
C ARG A 191 53.63 59.92 0.14
N GLN A 192 52.45 60.27 0.70
CA GLN A 192 51.52 61.39 0.38
C GLN A 192 50.38 61.30 -0.68
N LEU A 193 49.16 61.51 -0.13
CA LEU A 193 48.04 62.41 -0.51
C LEU A 193 47.07 62.06 -1.66
N GLY A 194 45.76 62.06 -1.29
CA GLY A 194 44.60 62.27 -2.18
C GLY A 194 43.38 61.41 -1.82
N SER A 195 42.56 61.81 -0.84
CA SER A 195 41.21 62.41 -1.00
C SER A 195 40.04 61.40 -1.10
N ALA A 196 39.11 61.51 -0.14
CA ALA A 196 37.83 60.78 -0.01
C ALA A 196 36.76 61.27 -1.04
N PRO A 197 35.54 60.68 -1.12
CA PRO A 197 34.51 60.97 -0.12
C PRO A 197 33.52 59.85 0.25
N HIS A 198 32.79 60.20 1.31
CA HIS A 198 31.84 59.52 2.17
C HIS A 198 30.53 58.99 1.54
N ALA A 199 29.99 57.97 2.22
CA ALA A 199 28.59 57.55 2.22
C ALA A 199 27.69 58.52 3.01
N PRO A 200 26.38 58.61 2.71
CA PRO A 200 25.42 59.26 3.60
C PRO A 200 24.43 58.26 4.23
N SER A 201 24.28 58.38 5.56
CA SER A 201 23.02 58.15 6.26
C SER A 201 22.18 59.43 6.18
N LEU A 202 20.84 59.34 6.29
CA LEU A 202 20.02 60.43 6.82
C LEU A 202 18.62 59.93 7.23
N SER A 203 18.21 60.41 8.39
CA SER A 203 16.92 60.27 9.06
C SER A 203 15.92 61.36 8.64
N SER A 204 14.62 61.04 8.77
CA SER A 204 13.47 61.91 9.13
C SER A 204 13.41 63.36 8.61
N ASN A 205 12.35 63.72 7.85
CA ASN A 205 11.29 64.58 8.38
C ASN A 205 10.04 64.68 7.47
N THR A 206 8.99 65.12 8.15
CA THR A 206 7.58 65.39 7.82
C THR A 206 7.29 66.32 6.63
N GLY A 207 6.13 66.14 5.99
CA GLY A 207 5.58 67.07 4.99
C GLY A 207 4.22 66.66 4.41
N HIS A 208 3.24 67.54 4.55
CA HIS A 208 1.78 67.45 4.35
C HIS A 208 1.21 67.26 2.92
N GLN A 209 -0.07 66.83 2.89
CA GLN A 209 -1.16 67.15 1.93
C GLN A 209 -1.12 66.48 0.53
N ARG A 210 -2.18 65.94 -0.09
CA ARG A 210 -3.65 66.10 -0.01
C ARG A 210 -4.35 64.88 -0.67
N GLN A 211 -5.54 64.52 -0.15
CA GLN A 211 -6.82 64.16 -0.81
C GLN A 211 -6.79 63.34 -2.12
N GLY A 212 -7.58 62.29 -2.36
CA GLY A 212 -8.79 61.74 -1.75
C GLY A 212 -9.52 60.94 -2.84
N GLY A 213 -9.88 59.68 -2.57
CA GLY A 213 -10.62 58.80 -3.51
C GLY A 213 -11.37 57.71 -2.73
N PRO A 214 -12.60 57.34 -3.12
CA PRO A 214 -13.55 56.70 -2.23
C PRO A 214 -13.26 55.20 -2.07
N HIS A 215 -12.84 54.79 -0.87
CA HIS A 215 -12.85 53.39 -0.47
C HIS A 215 -14.27 52.96 -0.12
N ILE A 216 -14.84 52.10 -0.96
CA ILE A 216 -16.07 51.35 -0.68
C ILE A 216 -15.74 50.30 0.38
N TYR A 217 -15.96 50.63 1.65
CA TYR A 217 -16.02 49.65 2.74
C TYR A 217 -17.45 49.11 2.83
N LYS A 218 -17.61 47.81 2.62
CA LYS A 218 -18.82 47.07 3.02
C LYS A 218 -18.78 46.88 4.54
N PRO A 219 -19.75 47.40 5.32
CA PRO A 219 -19.89 47.00 6.71
C PRO A 219 -20.45 45.59 6.80
N VAL A 220 -19.73 44.77 7.57
CA VAL A 220 -20.18 43.48 8.10
C VAL A 220 -21.28 43.75 9.11
N ASN A 221 -22.49 43.29 8.83
CA ASN A 221 -23.61 43.29 9.77
C ASN A 221 -23.45 42.09 10.71
N HIS A 222 -23.08 42.34 11.97
CA HIS A 222 -23.41 41.44 13.08
C HIS A 222 -24.71 41.93 13.72
N SER A 223 -25.79 41.19 13.44
CA SER A 223 -27.12 41.38 14.05
C SER A 223 -27.35 40.22 15.00
N THR A 224 -27.35 40.49 16.30
CA THR A 224 -27.76 39.56 17.36
C THR A 224 -29.13 39.99 17.90
N ALA A 225 -30.17 39.28 17.49
CA ALA A 225 -31.46 39.23 18.15
C ALA A 225 -31.93 37.77 18.23
N PRO A 226 -32.69 37.39 19.28
CA PRO A 226 -32.87 36.01 19.70
C PRO A 226 -33.94 35.28 18.89
N LEU A 227 -33.64 34.02 18.57
CA LEU A 227 -34.52 33.09 17.85
C LEU A 227 -35.43 32.36 18.84
N PHE A 228 -36.74 32.47 18.62
CA PHE A 228 -37.69 31.45 19.07
C PHE A 228 -37.35 30.11 18.39
N PRO A 229 -37.52 28.96 19.08
CA PRO A 229 -37.12 27.67 18.54
C PRO A 229 -38.00 27.32 17.34
N ARG A 230 -37.42 27.40 16.14
CA ARG A 230 -37.99 26.72 14.97
C ARG A 230 -37.83 25.21 15.18
N PRO A 231 -38.81 24.40 14.76
CA PRO A 231 -38.66 22.95 14.71
C PRO A 231 -37.37 22.62 13.95
N ARG A 232 -36.49 21.81 14.54
CA ARG A 232 -35.26 21.36 13.88
C ARG A 232 -35.68 20.51 12.68
N ILE A 233 -35.50 21.04 11.48
CA ILE A 233 -35.44 20.22 10.27
C ILE A 233 -34.21 19.33 10.48
N PRO A 234 -34.33 17.99 10.38
CA PRO A 234 -33.18 17.10 10.45
C PRO A 234 -32.11 17.57 9.46
N GLU A 235 -30.89 17.85 9.94
CA GLU A 235 -29.78 18.18 9.06
C GLU A 235 -29.41 16.92 8.27
N ASP A 236 -29.57 16.95 6.95
CA ASP A 236 -29.21 15.85 6.06
C ASP A 236 -27.68 15.74 5.98
N PRO A 237 -27.06 14.71 6.59
CA PRO A 237 -25.61 14.59 6.70
C PRO A 237 -24.94 14.38 5.33
N GLY A 238 -25.63 13.79 4.34
CA GLY A 238 -25.05 13.51 3.02
C GLY A 238 -24.84 14.76 2.17
N TYR A 239 -25.64 15.81 2.38
CA TYR A 239 -25.62 17.03 1.56
C TYR A 239 -24.34 17.86 1.76
N LYS A 240 -23.88 18.03 3.01
CA LYS A 240 -22.68 18.83 3.32
C LYS A 240 -21.40 18.17 2.80
N GLU A 241 -21.30 16.85 2.96
CA GLU A 241 -20.14 16.08 2.53
C GLU A 241 -19.99 16.09 1.00
N ALA A 242 -21.08 15.86 0.27
CA ALA A 242 -21.10 15.91 -1.19
C ALA A 242 -20.68 17.28 -1.74
N HIS A 243 -21.16 18.37 -1.14
CA HIS A 243 -20.82 19.73 -1.55
C HIS A 243 -19.37 20.10 -1.22
N SER A 244 -18.90 19.76 -0.03
CA SER A 244 -17.51 20.01 0.39
C SER A 244 -16.52 19.30 -0.55
N TYR A 245 -16.83 18.04 -0.87
CA TYR A 245 -15.99 17.23 -1.75
C TYR A 245 -16.05 17.71 -3.21
N TYR A 246 -17.24 18.06 -3.72
CA TYR A 246 -17.39 18.66 -5.04
C TYR A 246 -16.59 19.96 -5.16
N GLU A 247 -16.60 20.80 -4.13
CA GLU A 247 -15.83 22.02 -4.11
C GLU A 247 -14.32 21.75 -4.10
N GLU A 248 -13.83 20.77 -3.33
CA GLU A 248 -12.42 20.35 -3.33
C GLU A 248 -11.98 19.81 -4.70
N MET A 249 -12.78 18.94 -5.33
CA MET A 249 -12.51 18.45 -6.69
C MET A 249 -12.55 19.58 -7.71
N ARG A 250 -13.55 20.47 -7.64
CA ARG A 250 -13.65 21.62 -8.55
C ARG A 250 -12.43 22.51 -8.43
N LEU A 251 -11.98 22.80 -7.21
CA LEU A 251 -10.77 23.59 -6.96
C LEU A 251 -9.50 22.84 -7.42
N SER A 252 -9.45 21.52 -7.26
CA SER A 252 -8.36 20.68 -7.77
C SER A 252 -8.30 20.70 -9.29
N PHE A 253 -9.42 20.54 -9.99
CA PHE A 253 -9.47 20.63 -11.45
C PHE A 253 -9.22 22.05 -11.95
N GLN A 254 -9.73 23.06 -11.26
CA GLN A 254 -9.46 24.46 -11.58
C GLN A 254 -7.96 24.79 -11.40
N SER A 255 -7.33 24.32 -10.33
CA SER A 255 -5.89 24.46 -10.08
C SER A 255 -5.05 23.69 -11.11
N LYS A 256 -5.43 22.45 -11.43
CA LYS A 256 -4.84 21.68 -12.53
C LYS A 256 -5.00 22.40 -13.87
N ALA A 257 -6.15 23.07 -14.06
CA ALA A 257 -6.44 23.78 -15.29
C ALA A 257 -5.64 25.08 -15.45
N TYR A 258 -5.32 25.75 -14.35
CA TYR A 258 -4.49 26.96 -14.37
C TYR A 258 -2.98 26.67 -14.32
N SER A 259 -2.56 25.55 -13.75
CA SER A 259 -1.14 25.16 -13.64
C SER A 259 -0.53 24.57 -14.92
N GLN A 260 -1.38 24.14 -15.86
CA GLN A 260 -0.99 23.68 -17.18
C GLN A 260 -1.46 24.71 -18.22
N GLY A 261 -0.53 25.42 -18.87
CA GLY A 261 -0.88 26.33 -19.96
C GLY A 261 -1.61 25.56 -21.08
N ASN A 262 -2.93 25.71 -21.15
CA ASN A 262 -3.89 25.07 -22.06
C ASN A 262 -4.40 23.67 -21.68
N THR A 263 -4.79 23.39 -20.44
CA THR A 263 -5.74 22.30 -20.22
C THR A 263 -7.06 22.61 -20.90
N GLN A 264 -7.40 21.77 -21.85
CA GLN A 264 -8.68 21.79 -22.52
C GLN A 264 -9.73 21.22 -21.58
N THR A 265 -10.76 22.02 -21.30
CA THR A 265 -11.90 21.61 -20.49
C THR A 265 -13.15 21.49 -21.35
N ILE A 266 -14.09 20.67 -20.90
CA ILE A 266 -15.36 20.41 -21.55
C ILE A 266 -16.51 20.59 -20.55
N MET A 267 -17.72 20.71 -21.08
CA MET A 267 -18.95 20.58 -20.31
C MET A 267 -19.42 19.13 -20.40
N LEU A 268 -19.75 18.53 -19.26
CA LEU A 268 -20.24 17.17 -19.16
C LEU A 268 -21.72 17.19 -18.76
N GLN A 269 -22.56 16.47 -19.50
CA GLN A 269 -23.96 16.27 -19.20
C GLN A 269 -24.13 14.84 -18.69
N CYS A 270 -24.69 14.70 -17.49
CA CYS A 270 -24.79 13.43 -16.79
C CYS A 270 -26.23 13.13 -16.41
N TRP A 271 -26.68 11.91 -16.67
CA TRP A 271 -28.01 11.42 -16.28
C TRP A 271 -27.89 10.16 -15.43
N LEU A 272 -28.85 9.94 -14.52
CA LEU A 272 -29.06 8.63 -13.93
C LEU A 272 -29.94 7.78 -14.86
N ALA A 273 -29.51 6.56 -15.18
CA ALA A 273 -30.22 5.70 -16.12
C ALA A 273 -30.06 4.22 -15.78
N ARG A 274 -30.85 3.38 -16.45
CA ARG A 274 -30.70 1.92 -16.47
C ARG A 274 -30.95 1.38 -17.87
N MET A 275 -30.47 0.17 -18.14
CA MET A 275 -30.78 -0.55 -19.39
C MET A 275 -31.75 -1.69 -19.10
N GLU A 276 -33.02 -1.55 -19.46
CA GLU A 276 -33.99 -2.61 -19.25
C GLU A 276 -33.70 -3.85 -20.09
N PRO A 277 -33.95 -5.07 -19.56
CA PRO A 277 -33.76 -6.30 -20.32
C PRO A 277 -34.55 -6.27 -21.64
N GLY A 278 -33.85 -6.45 -22.76
CA GLY A 278 -34.45 -6.48 -24.09
C GLY A 278 -34.66 -5.11 -24.76
N LYS A 279 -34.43 -3.99 -24.06
CA LYS A 279 -34.41 -2.66 -24.69
C LYS A 279 -33.02 -2.36 -25.26
N LYS A 280 -32.99 -1.61 -26.37
CA LYS A 280 -31.76 -1.14 -27.04
C LYS A 280 -31.35 0.28 -26.61
N LYS A 281 -32.23 0.95 -25.86
CA LYS A 281 -32.05 2.31 -25.39
C LYS A 281 -32.19 2.31 -23.88
N GLU A 282 -31.40 3.15 -23.25
CA GLU A 282 -31.45 3.43 -21.84
C GLU A 282 -32.81 4.01 -21.43
N THR A 283 -33.28 3.62 -20.25
CA THR A 283 -34.41 4.24 -19.56
C THR A 283 -33.82 5.22 -18.54
N LEU A 284 -34.09 6.51 -18.72
CA LEU A 284 -33.72 7.53 -17.72
C LEU A 284 -34.52 7.31 -16.44
N ILE A 285 -33.85 7.43 -15.30
CA ILE A 285 -34.47 7.29 -13.99
C ILE A 285 -34.85 8.68 -13.50
N SER A 286 -36.15 8.96 -13.50
CA SER A 286 -36.70 10.28 -13.19
C SER A 286 -36.11 11.37 -14.09
N ASP A 287 -36.06 12.59 -13.58
CA ASP A 287 -35.46 13.82 -14.09
C ASP A 287 -34.05 14.07 -13.50
N ILE A 288 -33.40 13.03 -12.96
CA ILE A 288 -32.10 13.16 -12.29
C ILE A 288 -30.99 13.46 -13.31
N TYR A 289 -30.51 14.70 -13.29
CA TYR A 289 -29.62 15.25 -14.29
C TYR A 289 -28.71 16.34 -13.71
N VAL A 290 -27.45 16.37 -14.16
CA VAL A 290 -26.52 17.46 -13.82
C VAL A 290 -25.63 17.82 -15.00
N ALA A 291 -25.43 19.12 -15.22
CA ALA A 291 -24.41 19.64 -16.13
C ALA A 291 -23.18 20.09 -15.32
N ILE A 292 -22.05 19.44 -15.56
CA ILE A 292 -20.80 19.66 -14.84
C ILE A 292 -19.84 20.43 -15.75
N PRO A 293 -19.54 21.71 -15.46
CA PRO A 293 -18.61 22.50 -16.26
C PRO A 293 -17.15 22.20 -15.90
N ASN A 294 -16.23 22.59 -16.79
CA ASN A 294 -14.79 22.61 -16.55
C ASN A 294 -14.15 21.23 -16.26
N ILE A 295 -14.68 20.17 -16.86
CA ILE A 295 -14.07 18.83 -16.75
C ILE A 295 -12.84 18.76 -17.66
N PRO A 296 -11.65 18.36 -17.17
CA PRO A 296 -10.49 18.15 -18.01
C PRO A 296 -10.76 17.07 -19.06
N VAL A 297 -10.48 17.34 -20.35
CA VAL A 297 -10.71 16.36 -21.42
C VAL A 297 -9.91 15.07 -21.25
N ASN A 298 -8.75 15.15 -20.57
CA ASN A 298 -7.83 14.03 -20.33
C ASN A 298 -8.11 13.28 -19.02
N ILE A 299 -9.26 13.49 -18.37
CA ILE A 299 -9.64 12.82 -17.12
C ILE A 299 -9.65 11.27 -17.27
N GLY A 300 -9.20 10.55 -16.25
CA GLY A 300 -9.28 9.09 -16.17
C GLY A 300 -10.71 8.58 -15.95
N ALA A 301 -10.98 7.31 -16.23
CA ALA A 301 -12.30 6.72 -16.11
C ALA A 301 -12.77 6.65 -14.65
N ALA A 302 -11.86 6.32 -13.73
CA ALA A 302 -12.15 6.27 -12.29
C ALA A 302 -12.47 7.66 -11.75
N ASP A 303 -11.62 8.65 -12.04
CA ASP A 303 -11.83 10.05 -11.65
C ASP A 303 -13.14 10.60 -12.24
N LEU A 304 -13.43 10.29 -13.51
CA LEU A 304 -14.66 10.71 -14.17
C LEU A 304 -15.90 10.11 -13.51
N LYS A 305 -15.91 8.79 -13.25
CA LYS A 305 -17.01 8.11 -12.53
C LYS A 305 -17.25 8.74 -11.18
N HIS A 306 -16.17 9.03 -10.45
CA HIS A 306 -16.23 9.67 -9.14
C HIS A 306 -16.86 11.07 -9.21
N VAL A 307 -16.41 11.91 -10.15
CA VAL A 307 -16.97 13.25 -10.37
C VAL A 307 -18.46 13.20 -10.70
N VAL A 308 -18.85 12.30 -11.59
CA VAL A 308 -20.24 12.13 -12.02
C VAL A 308 -21.11 11.67 -10.85
N TYR A 309 -20.68 10.66 -10.10
CA TYR A 309 -21.42 10.14 -8.94
C TYR A 309 -21.69 11.25 -7.91
N HIS A 310 -20.66 11.95 -7.45
CA HIS A 310 -20.83 12.98 -6.42
C HIS A 310 -21.65 14.19 -6.91
N SER A 311 -21.60 14.50 -8.21
CA SER A 311 -22.40 15.58 -8.78
C SER A 311 -23.89 15.23 -8.86
N LEU A 312 -24.22 13.95 -9.02
CA LEU A 312 -25.61 13.44 -9.00
C LEU A 312 -26.08 13.07 -7.58
N LEU A 313 -25.17 12.89 -6.63
CA LEU A 313 -25.45 12.33 -5.30
C LEU A 313 -26.61 13.03 -4.56
N PRO A 314 -26.73 14.37 -4.50
CA PRO A 314 -27.87 15.01 -3.82
C PRO A 314 -29.22 14.63 -4.42
N GLN A 315 -29.30 14.48 -5.74
CA GLN A 315 -30.52 14.06 -6.44
C GLN A 315 -30.79 12.56 -6.28
N ILE A 316 -29.72 11.76 -6.26
CA ILE A 316 -29.80 10.31 -6.00
C ILE A 316 -30.31 10.06 -4.58
N VAL A 317 -29.76 10.72 -3.56
CA VAL A 317 -30.21 10.58 -2.15
C VAL A 317 -31.67 10.96 -2.00
N ALA A 318 -32.07 12.10 -2.59
CA ALA A 318 -33.47 12.52 -2.57
C ALA A 318 -34.40 11.51 -3.26
N TRP A 319 -33.94 10.90 -4.36
CA TRP A 319 -34.70 9.85 -5.05
C TRP A 319 -34.78 8.56 -4.25
N LEU A 320 -33.69 8.14 -3.59
CA LEU A 320 -33.59 6.87 -2.86
C LEU A 320 -34.45 6.79 -1.60
N ARG A 321 -34.94 7.91 -1.05
CA ARG A 321 -35.74 7.96 0.19
C ARG A 321 -35.12 7.12 1.32
N ASP A 322 -33.84 7.35 1.62
CA ASP A 322 -33.04 6.62 2.62
C ASP A 322 -32.67 5.16 2.27
N TYR A 323 -32.98 4.67 1.07
CA TYR A 323 -32.52 3.34 0.65
C TYR A 323 -30.99 3.32 0.49
N PRO A 324 -30.27 2.40 1.15
CA PRO A 324 -28.81 2.36 1.10
C PRO A 324 -28.33 1.77 -0.23
N VAL A 325 -27.65 2.58 -1.05
CA VAL A 325 -26.99 2.13 -2.30
C VAL A 325 -25.50 2.44 -2.27
N SER A 326 -24.67 1.42 -2.54
CA SER A 326 -23.21 1.57 -2.67
C SER A 326 -22.81 2.21 -4.01
N THR A 327 -21.69 2.94 -4.08
CA THR A 327 -21.19 3.49 -5.37
C THR A 327 -20.85 2.41 -6.39
N ILE A 328 -20.52 1.20 -5.95
CA ILE A 328 -20.16 0.08 -6.83
C ILE A 328 -21.34 -0.39 -7.68
N GLU A 329 -22.56 -0.17 -7.20
CA GLU A 329 -23.81 -0.47 -7.90
C GLU A 329 -24.05 0.44 -9.12
N PHE A 330 -23.27 1.53 -9.21
CA PHE A 330 -23.29 2.44 -10.34
C PHE A 330 -22.14 2.15 -11.28
N THR A 331 -22.42 2.19 -12.58
CA THR A 331 -21.45 2.03 -13.67
C THR A 331 -21.49 3.27 -14.54
N LEU A 332 -20.36 3.68 -15.14
CA LEU A 332 -20.33 4.87 -15.99
C LEU A 332 -20.39 4.46 -17.45
N HIS A 333 -21.28 5.06 -18.23
CA HIS A 333 -21.52 4.72 -19.63
C HIS A 333 -21.46 5.94 -20.54
N THR A 334 -21.04 5.72 -21.79
CA THR A 334 -21.19 6.69 -22.88
C THR A 334 -22.65 6.76 -23.37
N LYS A 335 -22.94 7.71 -24.27
CA LYS A 335 -24.25 7.80 -24.98
C LYS A 335 -24.67 6.58 -25.80
N HIS A 336 -23.75 5.65 -26.02
CA HIS A 336 -24.03 4.39 -26.73
C HIS A 336 -24.11 3.21 -25.77
N TRP A 337 -24.25 3.48 -24.47
CA TRP A 337 -24.24 2.49 -23.40
C TRP A 337 -23.00 1.59 -23.40
N LEU A 338 -21.86 2.16 -23.81
CA LEU A 338 -20.56 1.51 -23.66
C LEU A 338 -20.00 1.91 -22.30
N GLU A 339 -19.68 0.92 -21.48
CA GLU A 339 -19.10 1.15 -20.16
C GLU A 339 -17.72 1.79 -20.30
N ILE A 340 -17.51 2.88 -19.56
CA ILE A 340 -16.26 3.63 -19.50
C ILE A 340 -15.40 2.99 -18.41
N LEU A 341 -14.50 2.10 -18.85
CA LEU A 341 -13.53 1.42 -17.99
C LEU A 341 -12.14 2.08 -18.09
N PRO A 342 -11.29 2.00 -17.05
CA PRO A 342 -9.90 2.42 -17.13
C PRO A 342 -9.18 1.69 -18.27
N SER A 343 -8.75 2.44 -19.29
CA SER A 343 -8.18 1.86 -20.52
C SER A 343 -6.66 1.70 -20.49
N SER A 344 -5.97 2.40 -19.59
CA SER A 344 -4.52 2.38 -19.44
C SER A 344 -4.09 2.65 -17.99
N TYR A 345 -2.85 2.32 -17.66
CA TYR A 345 -2.17 2.83 -16.48
C TYR A 345 -1.02 3.74 -16.94
N PRO A 346 -1.04 5.06 -16.64
CA PRO A 346 -2.02 5.76 -15.82
C PRO A 346 -3.42 5.83 -16.48
N ASP A 347 -4.47 5.88 -15.66
CA ASP A 347 -5.86 6.03 -16.09
C ASP A 347 -6.10 7.48 -16.54
N VAL A 348 -6.10 7.70 -17.86
CA VAL A 348 -6.23 9.02 -18.49
C VAL A 348 -7.06 8.91 -19.76
N ASN A 349 -7.59 10.03 -20.24
CA ASN A 349 -8.25 10.16 -21.54
C ASN A 349 -9.54 9.34 -21.72
N ALA A 350 -10.30 9.10 -20.66
CA ALA A 350 -11.51 8.27 -20.70
C ALA A 350 -12.55 8.72 -21.73
N ILE A 351 -12.59 10.02 -22.02
CA ILE A 351 -13.53 10.63 -22.98
C ILE A 351 -12.84 11.49 -24.03
N ALA A 352 -11.50 11.49 -24.06
CA ALA A 352 -10.75 12.44 -24.88
C ALA A 352 -11.02 12.27 -26.38
N ASP A 353 -11.12 11.02 -26.85
CA ASP A 353 -11.28 10.71 -28.26
C ASP A 353 -12.55 11.31 -28.89
N GLU A 354 -13.58 11.63 -28.10
CA GLU A 354 -14.78 12.32 -28.58
C GLU A 354 -14.53 13.79 -28.96
N PHE A 355 -13.46 14.38 -28.45
CA PHE A 355 -13.17 15.82 -28.56
C PHE A 355 -12.02 16.15 -29.50
N PHE A 356 -11.25 15.16 -29.96
CA PHE A 356 -10.15 15.38 -30.87
C PHE A 356 -10.49 14.89 -32.27
N THR A 357 -10.48 15.83 -33.23
CA THR A 357 -10.61 15.50 -34.65
C THR A 357 -9.24 15.56 -35.32
N LEU A 358 -8.94 14.58 -36.16
CA LEU A 358 -7.73 14.58 -36.98
C LEU A 358 -7.95 15.51 -38.18
N LYS A 359 -7.22 16.63 -38.24
CA LYS A 359 -7.18 17.50 -39.42
C LYS A 359 -5.86 17.31 -40.15
N ASN A 360 -5.97 16.99 -41.44
CA ASN A 360 -4.82 16.97 -42.35
C ASN A 360 -4.47 18.42 -42.70
N ASN A 361 -3.28 18.85 -42.31
CA ASN A 361 -2.75 20.13 -42.76
C ASN A 361 -2.30 20.02 -44.22
N LYS A 362 -2.21 21.15 -44.94
CA LYS A 362 -1.77 21.22 -46.34
C LYS A 362 -0.39 20.56 -46.58
N ALA A 363 0.41 20.41 -45.52
CA ALA A 363 1.70 19.74 -45.53
C ALA A 363 1.63 18.19 -45.36
N GLY A 364 0.44 17.59 -45.34
CA GLY A 364 0.25 16.15 -45.11
C GLY A 364 0.36 15.71 -43.64
N THR A 365 0.74 16.61 -42.72
CA THR A 365 0.77 16.32 -41.28
C THR A 365 -0.64 16.26 -40.69
N VAL A 366 -0.96 15.16 -40.02
CA VAL A 366 -2.21 14.99 -39.29
C VAL A 366 -2.05 15.61 -37.89
N THR A 367 -2.83 16.64 -37.59
CA THR A 367 -2.87 17.27 -36.25
C THR A 367 -4.20 16.99 -35.56
N ARG A 368 -4.15 16.64 -34.27
CA ARG A 368 -5.35 16.53 -33.41
C ARG A 368 -5.82 17.94 -33.05
N VAL A 369 -7.03 18.30 -33.46
CA VAL A 369 -7.67 19.57 -33.14
C VAL A 369 -8.79 19.32 -32.15
N PHE A 370 -8.69 19.96 -30.99
CA PHE A 370 -9.68 19.91 -29.93
C PHE A 370 -10.94 20.69 -30.28
N ASN A 371 -12.10 20.13 -29.95
CA ASN A 371 -13.42 20.73 -30.15
C ASN A 371 -14.25 20.73 -28.86
N GLY A 372 -13.90 21.59 -27.91
CA GLY A 372 -14.61 21.71 -26.62
C GLY A 372 -15.99 22.39 -26.68
N LYS A 373 -16.53 22.72 -27.87
CA LYS A 373 -17.84 23.39 -27.98
C LYS A 373 -19.02 22.44 -27.77
N LYS A 374 -18.83 21.14 -27.95
CA LYS A 374 -19.89 20.14 -27.76
C LYS A 374 -19.86 19.66 -26.31
N PRO A 375 -21.00 19.52 -25.62
CA PRO A 375 -21.02 18.81 -24.35
C PRO A 375 -20.78 17.31 -24.59
N ALA A 376 -20.08 16.64 -23.66
CA ALA A 376 -20.08 15.17 -23.60
C ALA A 376 -21.32 14.70 -22.84
N ALA A 377 -21.93 13.62 -23.30
CA ALA A 377 -23.04 12.97 -22.63
C ALA A 377 -22.58 11.64 -22.02
N VAL A 378 -22.72 11.52 -20.69
CA VAL A 378 -22.42 10.29 -19.94
C VAL A 378 -23.60 9.91 -19.07
N TYR A 379 -23.68 8.63 -18.73
CA TYR A 379 -24.79 8.04 -18.01
C TYR A 379 -24.24 7.29 -16.82
N LEU A 380 -24.76 7.61 -15.63
CA LEU A 380 -24.54 6.83 -14.43
C LEU A 380 -25.59 5.71 -14.41
N GLY A 381 -25.17 4.52 -14.80
CA GLY A 381 -26.00 3.33 -14.94
C GLY A 381 -26.18 2.61 -13.61
N ILE A 382 -27.41 2.36 -13.17
CA ILE A 382 -27.72 1.44 -12.06
C ILE A 382 -28.11 0.06 -12.60
N SER A 383 -27.73 -1.01 -11.89
CA SER A 383 -28.10 -2.36 -12.28
C SER A 383 -29.63 -2.58 -12.21
N ASN A 384 -30.18 -3.44 -13.08
CA ASN A 384 -31.61 -3.77 -13.04
C ASN A 384 -32.04 -4.42 -11.73
N ARG A 385 -31.13 -5.17 -11.09
CA ARG A 385 -31.38 -5.81 -9.80
C ARG A 385 -31.54 -4.75 -8.71
N THR A 386 -30.55 -3.88 -8.56
CA THR A 386 -30.55 -2.78 -7.58
C THR A 386 -31.77 -1.88 -7.78
N TYR A 387 -32.13 -1.58 -9.04
CA TYR A 387 -33.33 -0.82 -9.34
C TYR A 387 -34.62 -1.54 -8.93
N ALA A 388 -34.71 -2.86 -9.13
CA ALA A 388 -35.87 -3.65 -8.70
C ALA A 388 -35.99 -3.64 -7.16
N ASP A 389 -34.88 -3.79 -6.44
CA ASP A 389 -34.84 -3.76 -4.98
C ASP A 389 -35.29 -2.37 -4.45
N ILE A 390 -34.86 -1.27 -5.09
CA ILE A 390 -35.31 0.10 -4.77
C ILE A 390 -36.80 0.28 -5.08
N SER A 391 -37.29 -0.30 -6.18
CA SER A 391 -38.71 -0.20 -6.56
C SER A 391 -39.60 -0.93 -5.56
N GLU A 392 -39.21 -2.14 -5.14
CA GLU A 392 -39.90 -2.92 -4.10
C GLU A 392 -39.90 -2.15 -2.76
N TYR A 393 -38.80 -1.50 -2.42
CA TYR A 393 -38.73 -0.63 -1.25
C TYR A 393 -39.74 0.53 -1.32
N PHE A 394 -39.87 1.23 -2.47
CA PHE A 394 -40.87 2.29 -2.62
C PHE A 394 -42.31 1.76 -2.49
N GLU A 395 -42.61 0.61 -3.07
CA GLU A 395 -43.92 -0.03 -2.90
C GLU A 395 -44.20 -0.36 -1.42
N SER A 396 -43.18 -0.79 -0.68
CA SER A 396 -43.32 -1.07 0.77
C SER A 396 -43.61 0.19 1.59
N LEU A 397 -42.99 1.33 1.26
CA LEU A 397 -43.25 2.62 1.91
C LEU A 397 -44.67 3.10 1.61
N ASP A 398 -45.07 3.11 0.34
CA ASP A 398 -46.39 3.58 -0.08
C ASP A 398 -47.53 2.71 0.51
N ASN A 399 -47.28 1.41 0.70
CA ASN A 399 -48.23 0.51 1.39
C ASN A 399 -48.32 0.79 2.89
N SER A 400 -47.20 1.14 3.54
CA SER A 400 -47.18 1.45 4.98
C SER A 400 -47.98 2.72 5.32
N ASP A 401 -47.87 3.76 4.49
CA ASP A 401 -48.59 5.02 4.67
C ASP A 401 -50.11 4.84 4.50
N ASN A 402 -50.52 4.02 3.53
CA ASN A 402 -51.93 3.71 3.31
C ASN A 402 -52.54 2.92 4.48
N SER A 403 -51.79 1.99 5.09
CA SER A 403 -52.28 1.20 6.24
C SER A 403 -52.45 2.03 7.52
N ASN A 404 -51.62 3.07 7.72
CA ASN A 404 -51.75 3.99 8.84
C ASN A 404 -52.92 4.97 8.67
N ALA A 405 -53.26 5.34 7.44
CA ALA A 405 -54.40 6.22 7.16
C ALA A 405 -55.76 5.55 7.43
N THR A 406 -55.91 4.24 7.15
CA THR A 406 -57.17 3.51 7.37
C THR A 406 -57.45 3.22 8.85
N ASN A 407 -56.42 3.05 9.68
CA ASN A 407 -56.62 2.83 11.13
C ASN A 407 -57.03 4.10 11.89
N HIS A 408 -56.86 5.29 11.31
CA HIS A 408 -57.20 6.55 11.98
C HIS A 408 -58.65 7.04 11.72
N MET A 409 -59.42 6.35 10.85
CA MET A 409 -60.82 6.71 10.55
C MET A 409 -61.88 5.91 11.34
N GLN A 410 -61.50 5.00 12.24
CA GLN A 410 -62.47 4.22 13.02
C GLN A 410 -62.67 4.67 14.48
N ASP A 411 -62.04 5.75 14.93
CA ASP A 411 -62.28 6.28 16.27
C ASP A 411 -62.67 7.77 16.25
N GLY A 412 -63.87 8.06 16.76
CA GLY A 412 -64.25 9.40 17.20
C GLY A 412 -65.23 10.18 16.30
N GLY A 413 -66.52 10.02 16.59
CA GLY A 413 -67.37 11.12 17.06
C GLY A 413 -67.43 12.41 16.24
N ARG A 414 -68.58 12.58 15.58
CA ARG A 414 -69.18 13.86 15.15
C ARG A 414 -69.05 14.95 16.23
N PRO A 415 -68.56 16.16 15.89
CA PRO A 415 -69.44 17.31 16.06
C PRO A 415 -69.39 18.31 14.90
N THR A 416 -70.56 18.91 14.71
CA THR A 416 -70.90 20.02 13.83
C THR A 416 -70.22 21.32 14.27
N GLY A 417 -69.68 22.10 13.33
CA GLY A 417 -69.24 23.47 13.59
C GLY A 417 -68.88 24.23 12.32
N LYS A 418 -69.66 25.26 12.01
CA LYS A 418 -69.52 26.16 10.86
C LYS A 418 -68.32 27.10 11.05
N GLU A 419 -67.88 27.69 9.93
CA GLU A 419 -67.77 29.15 9.72
C GLU A 419 -66.38 29.72 9.33
N LYS A 420 -66.32 30.12 8.04
CA LYS A 420 -65.76 31.35 7.41
C LYS A 420 -64.28 31.77 7.55
N ALA A 421 -63.72 31.92 6.34
CA ALA A 421 -63.11 33.13 5.77
C ALA A 421 -61.70 33.59 6.22
N ALA A 422 -60.83 33.71 5.21
CA ALA A 422 -59.61 34.53 5.14
C ALA A 422 -59.94 36.04 5.34
N PRO A 423 -58.98 37.00 5.52
CA PRO A 423 -57.84 37.21 4.62
C PRO A 423 -56.56 37.88 5.20
N LYS A 424 -55.63 38.14 4.27
CA LYS A 424 -54.33 38.83 4.29
C LYS A 424 -54.32 40.23 4.95
N ALA A 425 -53.13 40.64 5.44
CA ALA A 425 -52.34 41.81 4.98
C ALA A 425 -51.69 42.68 6.10
N GLN A 426 -50.41 43.00 5.84
CA GLN A 426 -49.64 44.24 6.14
C GLN A 426 -49.99 45.11 7.35
N ARG A 427 -48.98 45.44 8.18
CA ARG A 427 -48.79 46.84 8.63
C ARG A 427 -47.38 47.15 9.17
N LYS A 428 -46.75 48.18 8.58
CA LYS A 428 -45.64 48.97 9.16
C LYS A 428 -46.18 49.77 10.36
N GLN A 429 -45.45 49.82 11.47
CA GLN A 429 -45.54 50.94 12.41
C GLN A 429 -44.22 51.25 13.11
N THR A 430 -44.15 52.53 13.47
CA THR A 430 -43.05 53.42 13.84
C THR A 430 -42.80 53.51 15.35
N ARG A 431 -41.53 53.75 15.71
CA ARG A 431 -41.04 54.75 16.70
C ARG A 431 -41.42 54.57 18.19
N LYS A 432 -40.42 54.38 19.08
CA LYS A 432 -40.04 55.33 20.16
C LYS A 432 -38.88 54.82 21.05
N LYS A 433 -38.00 55.77 21.39
CA LYS A 433 -36.93 55.73 22.41
C LYS A 433 -37.47 55.34 23.78
N ARG A 434 -36.68 54.55 24.53
CA ARG A 434 -36.50 54.78 25.98
C ARG A 434 -35.19 54.18 26.50
N THR A 435 -34.69 54.89 27.50
CA THR A 435 -33.40 54.95 28.18
C THR A 435 -33.20 53.81 29.20
N ILE A 436 -31.93 53.48 29.53
CA ILE A 436 -31.33 53.34 30.90
C ILE A 436 -30.36 52.13 31.06
N GLN A 437 -29.17 52.49 31.58
CA GLN A 437 -28.14 51.80 32.40
C GLN A 437 -27.27 50.65 31.87
N THR A 438 -26.01 51.03 31.69
CA THR A 438 -24.78 50.25 31.81
C THR A 438 -24.48 49.92 33.27
N MET A 439 -23.94 48.73 33.53
CA MET A 439 -23.12 48.45 34.71
C MET A 439 -21.70 48.13 34.24
N ASP A 440 -20.76 48.85 34.84
CA ASP A 440 -19.32 48.71 34.80
C ASP A 440 -18.86 47.65 35.82
N GLU A 441 -17.67 47.07 35.60
CA GLU A 441 -16.72 46.50 36.59
C GLU A 441 -15.49 46.03 35.75
N GLU A 442 -14.38 46.78 35.61
CA GLU A 442 -13.24 47.00 36.56
C GLU A 442 -12.69 45.65 37.08
N HIS A 443 -11.46 45.18 36.87
CA HIS A 443 -10.11 45.74 36.75
C HIS A 443 -9.63 46.57 37.95
N GLU A 444 -8.94 45.90 38.88
CA GLU A 444 -7.70 46.27 39.61
C GLU A 444 -7.48 45.15 40.66
N ASP A 445 -6.35 44.44 40.74
CA ASP A 445 -4.95 44.78 41.05
C ASP A 445 -4.64 44.91 42.57
N GLU A 446 -3.42 44.46 42.92
CA GLU A 446 -2.75 44.45 44.25
C GLU A 446 -3.28 43.45 45.30
N GLY A 447 -2.48 42.75 46.11
CA GLY A 447 -1.06 42.77 46.42
C GLY A 447 -0.89 41.95 47.72
N GLY A 448 0.23 41.26 47.91
CA GLY A 448 0.43 40.46 49.12
C GLY A 448 1.74 39.69 49.14
N ALA A 449 2.81 40.38 49.51
CA ALA A 449 4.12 39.81 49.79
C ALA A 449 4.09 38.95 51.05
N ASP A 450 4.73 37.77 51.00
CA ASP A 450 5.28 37.21 52.24
C ASP A 450 6.57 36.41 52.03
N THR A 451 7.38 36.50 53.07
CA THR A 451 8.84 36.39 53.05
C THR A 451 9.22 35.05 53.68
N MET A 452 9.94 34.16 52.97
CA MET A 452 10.50 32.96 53.63
C MET A 452 11.98 32.73 53.36
N ARG A 453 12.65 32.55 54.51
CA ARG A 453 14.07 32.44 54.76
C ARG A 453 14.63 31.08 54.35
N THR A 454 15.85 31.12 53.87
CA THR A 454 16.83 30.03 53.81
C THR A 454 17.07 29.37 55.18
N PRO A 455 17.24 28.04 55.23
CA PRO A 455 18.02 27.40 56.28
C PRO A 455 19.21 26.60 55.73
N SER A 456 20.32 26.77 56.43
CA SER A 456 21.59 26.06 56.33
C SER A 456 21.48 24.57 56.67
N PRO A 457 22.43 23.71 56.21
CA PRO A 457 22.33 22.25 56.35
C PRO A 457 22.91 21.72 57.68
N PRO A 458 22.34 20.64 58.25
CA PRO A 458 22.92 19.97 59.40
C PRO A 458 23.92 18.87 59.01
N SER A 459 25.02 18.85 59.77
CA SER A 459 26.06 17.83 59.81
C SER A 459 25.57 16.46 60.33
N LYS A 460 26.33 15.42 59.92
CA LYS A 460 26.55 14.08 60.52
C LYS A 460 25.89 12.90 59.79
N ILE A 461 26.66 12.29 58.89
CA ILE A 461 26.48 10.91 58.37
C ILE A 461 27.79 10.13 58.65
N PRO A 462 27.74 8.81 58.94
CA PRO A 462 28.87 8.02 59.44
C PRO A 462 29.93 7.72 58.37
N ARG A 463 31.19 7.65 58.81
CA ARG A 463 32.36 7.18 58.05
C ARG A 463 32.06 5.87 57.31
N THR A 464 31.92 5.96 56.01
CA THR A 464 31.99 4.84 55.06
C THR A 464 33.41 4.81 54.48
N ALA A 465 33.95 3.60 54.32
CA ALA A 465 35.33 3.32 53.96
C ALA A 465 35.77 4.05 52.68
N GLU A 466 36.99 4.59 52.72
CA GLU A 466 37.67 5.15 51.56
C GLU A 466 37.73 4.10 50.43
N PRO A 467 37.21 4.38 49.23
CA PRO A 467 37.53 3.57 48.07
C PRO A 467 38.99 3.78 47.75
N GLU A 468 39.77 2.69 47.75
CA GLU A 468 41.12 2.65 47.19
C GLU A 468 41.11 3.41 45.86
N THR A 469 41.85 4.50 45.83
CA THR A 469 42.11 5.28 44.63
C THR A 469 42.91 4.37 43.71
N SER A 470 42.22 3.58 42.88
CA SER A 470 42.84 2.77 41.86
C SER A 470 43.53 3.75 40.93
N LEU A 471 44.85 3.87 41.08
CA LEU A 471 45.71 4.61 40.17
C LEU A 471 45.37 4.14 38.76
N ALA A 472 44.70 5.00 37.99
CA ALA A 472 44.30 4.70 36.63
C ALA A 472 45.58 4.33 35.87
N VAL A 473 45.69 3.04 35.52
CA VAL A 473 46.83 2.51 34.78
C VAL A 473 46.88 3.29 33.47
N SER A 474 47.96 4.06 33.29
CA SER A 474 48.19 4.83 32.07
C SER A 474 48.12 3.88 30.87
N PRO A 475 47.33 4.20 29.81
CA PRO A 475 47.21 3.32 28.67
C PRO A 475 48.59 3.04 28.06
N ASP A 476 48.80 1.78 27.66
CA ASP A 476 50.10 1.35 27.15
C ASP A 476 50.60 2.23 26.00
N THR A 477 51.89 2.56 26.02
CA THR A 477 52.52 3.49 25.07
C THR A 477 52.42 2.96 23.64
N SER A 478 52.34 1.63 23.43
CA SER A 478 52.14 1.06 22.10
C SER A 478 50.74 1.33 21.56
N THR A 479 49.70 1.23 22.40
CA THR A 479 48.31 1.57 22.06
C THR A 479 48.18 3.04 21.67
N ILE A 480 48.84 3.95 22.41
CA ILE A 480 48.86 5.37 22.09
C ILE A 480 49.56 5.61 20.74
N LYS A 481 50.73 5.00 20.51
CA LYS A 481 51.46 5.13 19.23
C LYS A 481 50.68 4.57 18.05
N GLN A 482 49.98 3.45 18.24
CA GLN A 482 49.11 2.89 17.21
C GLN A 482 47.95 3.84 16.90
N ALA A 483 47.24 4.35 17.92
CA ALA A 483 46.16 5.31 17.75
C ALA A 483 46.63 6.59 17.04
N LEU A 484 47.80 7.12 17.39
CA LEU A 484 48.42 8.27 16.74
C LEU A 484 48.82 7.96 15.29
N SER A 485 49.34 6.77 15.00
CA SER A 485 49.71 6.36 13.63
C SER A 485 48.50 6.16 12.71
N MET A 486 47.33 5.90 13.28
CA MET A 486 46.06 5.78 12.55
C MET A 486 45.40 7.15 12.28
N GLN A 487 45.98 8.25 12.75
CA GLN A 487 45.49 9.60 12.45
C GLN A 487 45.77 9.95 10.98
N VAL A 488 44.84 9.58 10.11
CA VAL A 488 44.82 10.00 8.71
C VAL A 488 44.03 11.31 8.64
N ALA A 489 44.69 12.41 8.24
CA ALA A 489 43.99 13.66 7.96
C ALA A 489 42.88 13.40 6.92
N LEU A 490 41.67 13.90 7.18
CA LEU A 490 40.55 13.79 6.26
C LEU A 490 40.96 14.37 4.90
N ARG A 491 40.72 13.63 3.81
CA ARG A 491 41.03 14.13 2.47
C ARG A 491 39.96 15.15 2.08
N ASN A 492 40.27 16.09 1.19
CA ASN A 492 39.30 17.09 0.70
C ASN A 492 37.97 16.47 0.20
N LYS A 493 38.01 15.26 -0.36
CA LYS A 493 36.82 14.51 -0.77
C LYS A 493 35.91 14.09 0.40
N ASP A 494 36.48 13.88 1.58
CA ASP A 494 35.76 13.48 2.79
C ASP A 494 35.06 14.71 3.40
N PHE A 495 35.71 15.89 3.37
CA PHE A 495 35.06 17.17 3.73
C PHE A 495 33.87 17.51 2.83
N SER A 496 33.97 17.26 1.52
CA SER A 496 32.83 17.50 0.63
C SER A 496 31.62 16.65 1.03
N LYS A 497 31.83 15.40 1.46
CA LYS A 497 30.73 14.53 1.94
C LYS A 497 30.11 15.06 3.23
N LEU A 498 30.91 15.59 4.16
CA LEU A 498 30.42 16.19 5.39
C LEU A 498 29.55 17.43 5.12
N LEU A 499 29.93 18.26 4.14
CA LEU A 499 29.15 19.42 3.74
C LEU A 499 27.83 19.07 3.03
N ASP A 500 27.70 17.84 2.52
CA ASP A 500 26.47 17.36 1.90
C ASP A 500 25.46 16.80 2.91
N ILE A 501 25.84 16.66 4.19
CA ILE A 501 24.91 16.17 5.22
C ILE A 501 23.99 17.31 5.62
N ARG A 502 22.68 17.07 5.53
CA ARG A 502 21.65 17.91 6.12
C ARG A 502 21.22 17.31 7.43
N SER A 503 21.31 18.09 8.48
CA SER A 503 20.71 17.78 9.77
C SER A 503 19.50 18.68 9.98
N ARG A 504 18.40 18.12 10.48
CA ARG A 504 17.21 18.87 10.86
C ARG A 504 16.70 18.36 12.20
N ASP A 505 16.40 19.27 13.10
CA ASP A 505 15.60 18.98 14.28
C ASP A 505 14.20 18.59 13.78
N ILE A 506 13.66 17.49 14.29
CA ILE A 506 12.33 17.00 13.95
C ILE A 506 11.54 16.67 15.20
N THR A 507 10.22 16.70 15.04
CA THR A 507 9.29 15.99 15.90
C THR A 507 8.88 14.70 15.18
N LEU A 508 9.20 13.56 15.78
CA LEU A 508 8.87 12.22 15.29
C LEU A 508 7.65 11.67 16.04
N PHE A 509 6.62 11.27 15.29
CA PHE A 509 5.42 10.61 15.80
C PHE A 509 5.51 9.12 15.46
N THR A 510 5.96 8.30 16.40
CA THR A 510 6.12 6.86 16.20
C THR A 510 4.79 6.14 16.20
N LEU A 511 4.65 5.12 15.35
CA LEU A 511 3.47 4.26 15.28
C LEU A 511 3.24 3.56 16.63
N PRO A 512 2.07 3.72 17.27
CA PRO A 512 1.77 3.05 18.52
C PRO A 512 1.61 1.54 18.29
N THR A 513 1.92 0.74 19.31
CA THR A 513 1.60 -0.69 19.30
C THR A 513 0.14 -0.88 19.71
N ALA A 514 -0.64 -1.62 18.90
CA ALA A 514 -2.02 -1.97 19.23
C ALA A 514 -2.30 -3.46 18.98
N THR A 515 -3.16 -4.03 19.83
CA THR A 515 -3.67 -5.39 19.65
C THR A 515 -4.79 -5.40 18.61
N TRP A 516 -5.09 -6.58 18.04
CA TRP A 516 -6.19 -6.72 17.09
C TRP A 516 -7.53 -6.24 17.67
N ALA A 517 -7.81 -6.62 18.93
CA ALA A 517 -9.01 -6.18 19.62
C ALA A 517 -9.08 -4.65 19.78
N ALA A 518 -7.95 -3.99 20.05
CA ALA A 518 -7.88 -2.53 20.18
C ALA A 518 -8.14 -1.83 18.83
N VAL A 519 -7.56 -2.35 17.74
CA VAL A 519 -7.79 -1.81 16.39
C VAL A 519 -9.26 -1.98 15.97
N ILE A 520 -9.89 -3.10 16.28
CA ILE A 520 -11.33 -3.30 16.00
C ILE A 520 -12.19 -2.35 16.85
N ALA A 521 -11.84 -2.14 18.12
CA ALA A 521 -12.55 -1.21 18.99
C ALA A 521 -12.35 0.26 18.60
N THR A 522 -11.22 0.59 17.95
CA THR A 522 -10.88 1.95 17.52
C THR A 522 -10.18 1.91 16.16
N PRO A 523 -10.94 1.79 15.04
CA PRO A 523 -10.35 1.63 13.71
C PRO A 523 -9.47 2.81 13.24
N THR A 524 -9.63 3.98 13.86
CA THR A 524 -8.87 5.22 13.61
C THR A 524 -7.59 5.33 14.42
N ILE A 525 -7.23 4.31 15.21
CA ILE A 525 -6.07 4.34 16.11
C ILE A 525 -4.74 4.67 15.41
N PHE A 526 -4.63 4.43 14.10
CA PHE A 526 -3.42 4.77 13.35
C PHE A 526 -3.58 5.92 12.35
N SER A 527 -4.81 6.42 12.13
CA SER A 527 -5.07 7.48 11.15
C SER A 527 -4.95 8.89 11.75
N ASP A 528 -5.17 9.03 13.05
CA ASP A 528 -5.04 10.30 13.76
C ASP A 528 -3.66 10.45 14.42
N ILE A 529 -2.68 10.94 13.66
CA ILE A 529 -1.34 11.24 14.18
C ILE A 529 -1.32 12.35 15.24
N THR A 530 -2.42 13.08 15.42
CA THR A 530 -2.55 14.10 16.48
C THR A 530 -3.04 13.51 17.79
N SER A 531 -3.49 12.25 17.78
CA SER A 531 -3.93 11.54 18.97
C SER A 531 -2.78 11.42 19.98
N PRO A 532 -3.05 11.57 21.30
CA PRO A 532 -2.04 11.47 22.34
C PRO A 532 -1.28 10.13 22.38
N ILE A 533 -1.82 9.09 21.74
CA ILE A 533 -1.15 7.78 21.60
C ILE A 533 0.12 7.85 20.74
N PHE A 534 0.22 8.82 19.84
CA PHE A 534 1.42 9.11 19.07
C PHE A 534 2.33 10.03 19.89
N ALA A 535 3.02 9.44 20.88
CA ALA A 535 3.93 10.19 21.73
C ALA A 535 5.02 10.87 20.88
N PRO A 536 5.09 12.21 20.86
CA PRO A 536 6.09 12.92 20.07
C PRO A 536 7.48 12.72 20.66
N CYS A 537 8.45 12.39 19.81
CA CYS A 537 9.85 12.28 20.14
C CYS A 537 10.65 13.37 19.43
N LEU A 538 11.36 14.22 20.18
CA LEU A 538 12.26 15.21 19.61
C LEU A 538 13.60 14.54 19.30
N THR A 539 14.05 14.63 18.04
CA THR A 539 15.32 14.05 17.59
C THR A 539 15.88 14.84 16.42
N VAL A 540 17.11 14.55 16.01
CA VAL A 540 17.75 15.16 14.85
C VAL A 540 17.90 14.10 13.76
N ILE A 541 17.27 14.30 12.60
CA ILE A 541 17.57 13.48 11.42
C ILE A 541 18.75 14.08 10.67
N SER A 542 19.67 13.23 10.25
CA SER A 542 20.79 13.57 9.38
C SER A 542 20.79 12.68 8.16
N TYR A 543 20.87 13.26 6.96
CA TYR A 543 20.89 12.53 5.70
C TYR A 543 21.70 13.30 4.64
N SER A 544 22.23 12.59 3.65
CA SER A 544 23.10 13.15 2.61
C SER A 544 22.30 13.66 1.41
N VAL A 545 22.51 14.91 1.01
CA VAL A 545 21.90 15.50 -0.22
C VAL A 545 22.46 14.83 -1.47
N LYS A 546 23.72 14.40 -1.45
CA LYS A 546 24.28 13.68 -2.61
C LYS A 546 23.68 12.29 -2.77
N ASP A 547 23.31 11.64 -1.67
CA ASP A 547 22.55 10.40 -1.73
C ASP A 547 21.13 10.64 -2.24
N GLN A 548 20.60 11.87 -2.13
CA GLN A 548 19.39 12.25 -2.87
C GLN A 548 19.55 12.27 -4.40
N ARG A 549 20.77 12.20 -4.93
CA ARG A 549 20.95 12.00 -6.38
C ARG A 549 20.68 10.56 -6.81
N ARG A 550 20.64 9.61 -5.85
CA ARG A 550 20.37 8.20 -6.10
C ARG A 550 19.52 7.56 -4.98
N PRO A 551 18.35 8.13 -4.61
CA PRO A 551 17.42 7.42 -3.76
C PRO A 551 17.06 6.08 -4.38
N ALA A 552 16.74 5.10 -3.53
CA ALA A 552 15.96 3.98 -4.00
C ALA A 552 14.59 4.52 -4.45
N VAL A 553 14.23 4.26 -5.70
CA VAL A 553 13.01 4.78 -6.30
C VAL A 553 11.98 3.66 -6.37
N GLY A 554 10.95 3.76 -5.55
CA GLY A 554 9.76 2.92 -5.63
C GLY A 554 8.77 3.42 -6.69
N GLY A 555 7.57 2.83 -6.72
CA GLY A 555 6.51 3.24 -7.64
C GLY A 555 6.03 4.69 -7.42
N PHE A 556 5.95 5.10 -6.15
CA PHE A 556 5.42 6.40 -5.74
C PHE A 556 6.18 7.02 -4.54
N LYS A 557 7.28 6.39 -4.09
CA LYS A 557 8.12 6.86 -2.98
C LYS A 557 9.61 6.87 -3.37
N LEU A 558 10.33 7.84 -2.83
CA LEU A 558 11.79 7.85 -2.75
C LEU A 558 12.19 7.39 -1.36
N ALA A 559 13.23 6.56 -1.26
CA ALA A 559 13.80 6.10 -0.01
C ALA A 559 15.29 6.49 0.08
N TYR A 560 15.67 7.06 1.21
CA TYR A 560 17.02 7.54 1.50
C TYR A 560 17.54 6.88 2.78
N PRO A 561 18.84 6.52 2.83
CA PRO A 561 19.48 6.24 4.10
C PRO A 561 19.56 7.52 4.93
N GLY A 562 19.26 7.42 6.21
CA GLY A 562 19.40 8.50 7.18
C GLY A 562 19.89 7.99 8.52
N THR A 563 20.23 8.92 9.40
CA THR A 563 20.57 8.64 10.80
C THR A 563 19.80 9.56 11.73
N VAL A 564 19.41 9.07 12.89
CA VAL A 564 18.84 9.86 14.00
C VAL A 564 19.86 10.08 15.11
N SER A 565 19.73 11.15 15.90
CA SER A 565 20.69 11.47 16.98
C SER A 565 20.67 10.50 18.15
N GLY A 566 19.63 9.69 18.28
CA GLY A 566 19.51 8.59 19.25
C GLY A 566 18.56 7.50 18.72
N PRO A 567 18.56 6.30 19.29
CA PRO A 567 17.64 5.25 18.89
C PRO A 567 16.19 5.73 19.09
N VAL A 568 15.41 5.74 18.01
CA VAL A 568 14.00 6.19 18.00
C VAL A 568 13.01 5.03 17.97
N PHE A 569 13.51 3.83 17.71
CA PHE A 569 12.77 2.58 17.72
C PHE A 569 13.43 1.63 18.72
N ASP A 570 12.78 0.51 19.04
CA ASP A 570 13.31 -0.51 19.95
C ASP A 570 14.61 -1.17 19.43
N SER A 571 14.97 -0.91 18.18
CA SER A 571 16.27 -1.23 17.62
C SER A 571 17.38 -0.35 18.22
N ASN A 572 18.50 -0.94 18.63
CA ASN A 572 19.68 -0.20 19.07
C ASN A 572 20.42 0.56 17.94
N THR A 573 19.85 0.64 16.74
CA THR A 573 20.44 1.35 15.60
C THR A 573 19.97 2.80 15.54
N THR A 574 20.87 3.68 15.12
CA THR A 574 20.56 5.06 14.76
C THR A 574 20.32 5.22 13.27
N VAL A 575 20.51 4.17 12.47
CA VAL A 575 20.31 4.18 11.02
C VAL A 575 18.84 3.91 10.71
N VAL A 576 18.27 4.76 9.87
CA VAL A 576 16.85 4.73 9.48
C VAL A 576 16.70 4.85 7.96
N CYS A 577 15.56 4.40 7.45
CA CYS A 577 15.13 4.68 6.08
C CYS A 577 14.17 5.87 6.09
N LEU A 578 14.50 6.94 5.37
CA LEU A 578 13.65 8.11 5.19
C LEU A 578 12.90 7.99 3.86
N LYS A 579 11.57 8.01 3.89
CA LYS A 579 10.73 7.93 2.70
C LYS A 579 10.00 9.24 2.44
N GLN A 580 9.91 9.61 1.16
CA GLN A 580 9.12 10.74 0.67
C GLN A 580 8.25 10.31 -0.52
N ALA A 581 7.00 10.74 -0.54
CA ALA A 581 6.09 10.46 -1.64
C ALA A 581 6.32 11.42 -2.83
N PHE A 582 6.05 10.94 -4.03
CA PHE A 582 6.07 11.74 -5.25
C PHE A 582 4.89 11.40 -6.15
N HIS A 583 4.52 12.33 -7.03
CA HIS A 583 3.63 12.08 -8.16
C HIS A 583 4.39 12.23 -9.48
N THR A 584 3.88 11.58 -10.53
CA THR A 584 4.43 11.72 -11.88
C THR A 584 3.72 12.85 -12.60
N ARG A 585 4.47 13.86 -13.03
CA ARG A 585 4.00 14.95 -13.89
C ARG A 585 4.46 14.71 -15.31
N VAL A 586 3.52 14.66 -16.26
CA VAL A 586 3.86 14.62 -17.69
C VAL A 586 4.11 16.06 -18.15
N GLY A 587 5.36 16.35 -18.54
CA GLY A 587 5.78 17.62 -19.10
C GLY A 587 5.60 17.70 -20.62
N PRO A 588 5.92 18.85 -21.24
CA PRO A 588 5.88 19.01 -22.69
C PRO A 588 6.74 17.95 -23.40
N GLY A 589 6.16 17.23 -24.36
CA GLY A 589 6.84 16.17 -25.11
C GLY A 589 6.87 14.79 -24.42
N ASP A 590 5.83 14.46 -23.66
CA ASP A 590 5.65 13.18 -22.95
C ASP A 590 6.77 12.82 -21.96
N GLN A 591 7.54 13.80 -21.51
CA GLN A 591 8.58 13.59 -20.50
C GLN A 591 7.93 13.47 -19.12
N THR A 592 8.11 12.32 -18.47
CA THR A 592 7.64 12.09 -17.10
C THR A 592 8.67 12.59 -16.10
N ALA A 593 8.28 13.59 -15.30
CA ALA A 593 9.07 14.08 -14.18
C ALA A 593 8.44 13.61 -12.87
N ARG A 594 9.26 13.15 -11.92
CA ARG A 594 8.82 12.85 -10.55
C ARG A 594 8.86 14.14 -9.74
N VAL A 595 7.74 14.52 -9.16
CA VAL A 595 7.60 15.73 -8.36
C VAL A 595 7.19 15.30 -6.96
N LEU A 596 7.99 15.66 -5.95
CA LEU A 596 7.67 15.37 -4.56
C LEU A 596 6.32 16.01 -4.19
N TYR A 597 5.54 15.35 -3.34
CA TYR A 597 4.47 16.08 -2.67
C TYR A 597 5.07 17.04 -1.66
N GLU A 598 4.38 18.14 -1.39
CA GLU A 598 4.81 19.18 -0.46
C GLU A 598 3.77 19.39 0.64
N GLY A 599 4.22 19.88 1.79
CA GLY A 599 3.38 20.31 2.91
C GLY A 599 2.35 19.26 3.35
N VAL A 600 1.10 19.71 3.40
CA VAL A 600 -0.02 18.89 3.88
C VAL A 600 -0.28 17.70 2.95
N SER A 601 -0.01 17.81 1.65
CA SER A 601 -0.21 16.69 0.71
C SER A 601 0.78 15.56 0.97
N GLN A 602 2.04 15.89 1.23
CA GLN A 602 3.07 14.92 1.63
C GLN A 602 2.67 14.24 2.94
N LEU A 603 2.28 15.03 3.95
CA LEU A 603 1.85 14.51 5.24
C LEU A 603 0.64 13.57 5.10
N LYS A 604 -0.41 14.00 4.39
CA LYS A 604 -1.62 13.19 4.15
C LYS A 604 -1.28 11.84 3.49
N PHE A 605 -0.40 11.86 2.50
CA PHE A 605 0.04 10.63 1.83
C PHE A 605 0.77 9.71 2.79
N LEU A 606 1.80 10.22 3.47
CA LEU A 606 2.64 9.42 4.36
C LEU A 606 1.90 8.93 5.61
N SER A 607 0.94 9.68 6.13
CA SER A 607 0.05 9.22 7.21
C SER A 607 -0.81 8.04 6.77
N GLY A 608 -1.24 8.01 5.50
CA GLY A 608 -1.92 6.84 4.92
C GLY A 608 -1.03 5.60 4.93
N GLU A 609 0.23 5.75 4.53
CA GLU A 609 1.23 4.67 4.55
C GLU A 609 1.53 4.20 5.99
N LEU A 610 1.65 5.13 6.95
CA LEU A 610 1.87 4.79 8.35
C LEU A 610 0.67 4.01 8.93
N ASN A 611 -0.55 4.41 8.58
CA ASN A 611 -1.77 3.69 8.96
C ASN A 611 -1.75 2.26 8.42
N ILE A 612 -1.34 2.05 7.17
CA ILE A 612 -1.22 0.71 6.56
C ILE A 612 -0.18 -0.15 7.29
N LEU A 613 0.97 0.42 7.67
CA LEU A 613 1.96 -0.27 8.50
C LEU A 613 1.40 -0.66 9.89
N GLY A 614 0.58 0.20 10.50
CA GLY A 614 -0.17 -0.10 11.73
C GLY A 614 -1.06 -1.33 11.58
N TRP A 615 -1.94 -1.33 10.58
CA TRP A 615 -2.80 -2.47 10.27
C TRP A 615 -1.99 -3.73 9.96
N GLY A 616 -0.93 -3.62 9.15
CA GLY A 616 -0.06 -4.74 8.81
C GLY A 616 0.61 -5.37 10.03
N THR A 617 1.10 -4.54 10.95
CA THR A 617 1.70 -4.98 12.23
C THR A 617 0.69 -5.72 13.08
N THR A 618 -0.51 -5.16 13.28
CA THR A 618 -1.54 -5.78 14.13
C THR A 618 -2.07 -7.08 13.52
N MET A 619 -2.28 -7.12 12.20
CA MET A 619 -2.71 -8.34 11.50
C MET A 619 -1.63 -9.43 11.54
N MET A 620 -0.33 -9.07 11.53
CA MET A 620 0.75 -10.04 11.72
C MET A 620 0.75 -10.62 13.15
N ASN A 621 0.57 -9.77 14.16
CA ASN A 621 0.45 -10.20 15.56
C ASN A 621 -0.74 -11.16 15.77
N MET A 622 -1.87 -10.90 15.08
CA MET A 622 -3.02 -11.79 15.08
C MET A 622 -2.67 -13.19 14.53
N VAL A 623 -1.85 -13.28 13.47
CA VAL A 623 -1.40 -14.57 12.92
C VAL A 623 -0.55 -15.34 13.94
N TYR A 624 0.40 -14.67 14.59
CA TYR A 624 1.22 -15.32 15.62
C TYR A 624 0.40 -15.76 16.83
N ALA A 625 -0.57 -14.95 17.27
CA ALA A 625 -1.49 -15.33 18.33
C ALA A 625 -2.32 -16.57 17.96
N TYR A 626 -2.75 -16.65 16.70
CA TYR A 626 -3.43 -17.84 16.16
C TYR A 626 -2.51 -19.07 16.16
N ALA A 627 -1.30 -18.95 15.60
CA ALA A 627 -0.32 -20.03 15.56
C ALA A 627 0.01 -20.56 16.97
N ALA A 628 0.31 -19.67 17.91
CA ALA A 628 0.58 -20.02 19.31
C ALA A 628 -0.62 -20.73 19.98
N GLY A 629 -1.85 -20.33 19.64
CA GLY A 629 -3.06 -21.03 20.09
C GLY A 629 -3.11 -22.47 19.58
N ARG A 630 -2.87 -22.67 18.28
CA ARG A 630 -2.85 -24.00 17.67
C ARG A 630 -1.69 -24.87 18.18
N GLU A 631 -0.54 -24.30 18.48
CA GLU A 631 0.60 -25.04 19.05
C GLU A 631 0.31 -25.60 20.44
N ARG A 632 -0.49 -24.90 21.26
CA ARG A 632 -0.93 -25.44 22.55
C ARG A 632 -1.84 -26.66 22.39
N GLU A 633 -2.58 -26.73 21.30
CA GLU A 633 -3.52 -27.83 21.01
C GLU A 633 -2.86 -29.00 20.28
N LEU A 634 -2.00 -28.70 19.30
CA LEU A 634 -1.41 -29.69 18.38
C LEU A 634 0.02 -30.08 18.74
N GLY A 635 0.67 -29.35 19.64
CA GLY A 635 2.12 -29.40 19.85
C GLY A 635 2.88 -28.48 18.89
N LYS A 636 4.21 -28.47 19.01
CA LYS A 636 5.08 -27.66 18.14
C LYS A 636 5.13 -28.24 16.73
N PRO A 637 5.20 -27.39 15.68
CA PRO A 637 5.38 -27.88 14.32
C PRO A 637 6.70 -28.61 14.13
N PRO A 638 6.78 -29.56 13.17
CA PRO A 638 8.02 -30.25 12.82
C PRO A 638 8.98 -29.37 11.98
N PHE A 639 8.63 -28.11 11.75
CA PHE A 639 9.40 -27.13 11.01
C PHE A 639 9.54 -25.82 11.81
N GLU A 640 10.51 -25.00 11.45
CA GLU A 640 10.72 -23.69 12.06
C GLU A 640 9.58 -22.73 11.70
N VAL A 641 9.12 -21.92 12.66
CA VAL A 641 8.17 -20.83 12.43
C VAL A 641 8.97 -19.54 12.35
N PRO A 642 9.12 -18.92 11.17
CA PRO A 642 9.87 -17.67 11.05
C PRO A 642 9.30 -16.59 11.96
N ALA A 643 10.16 -15.89 12.71
CA ALA A 643 9.80 -14.72 13.49
C ALA A 643 9.97 -13.46 12.61
N MET A 644 8.88 -13.04 11.97
CA MET A 644 8.83 -11.90 11.06
C MET A 644 7.91 -10.82 11.62
N ARG A 645 8.27 -9.55 11.43
CA ARG A 645 7.44 -8.41 11.81
C ARG A 645 7.58 -7.29 10.79
N TYR A 646 6.63 -6.36 10.77
CA TYR A 646 6.82 -5.12 10.05
C TYR A 646 7.83 -4.22 10.79
N VAL A 647 8.57 -3.42 10.02
CA VAL A 647 9.48 -2.40 10.55
C VAL A 647 8.73 -1.43 11.46
N HIS A 648 9.38 -0.99 12.54
CA HIS A 648 8.89 0.17 13.27
C HIS A 648 9.00 1.41 12.40
N ALA A 649 8.01 2.30 12.52
CA ALA A 649 7.89 3.46 11.66
C ALA A 649 7.30 4.66 12.40
N GLY A 650 7.43 5.84 11.82
CA GLY A 650 6.84 7.07 12.31
C GLY A 650 6.83 8.20 11.29
N ILE A 651 6.08 9.27 11.55
CA ILE A 651 6.11 10.50 10.75
C ILE A 651 7.06 11.50 11.40
N ALA A 652 8.04 11.97 10.63
CA ALA A 652 8.93 13.06 11.03
C ALA A 652 8.51 14.39 10.40
N LEU A 653 8.31 15.40 11.25
CA LEU A 653 8.05 16.77 10.88
C LEU A 653 9.22 17.66 11.31
N PRO A 654 9.94 18.34 10.39
CA PRO A 654 11.00 19.28 10.77
C PRO A 654 10.50 20.43 11.64
N ASN A 655 11.26 20.71 12.69
CA ASN A 655 11.05 21.84 13.59
C ASN A 655 11.71 23.08 12.99
N GLY A 656 10.94 24.16 12.79
CA GLY A 656 11.46 25.45 12.34
C GLY A 656 11.93 25.46 10.88
N GLY A 657 11.21 26.19 10.02
CA GLY A 657 11.59 26.41 8.62
C GLY A 657 10.40 26.80 7.75
N GLU A 658 10.67 27.50 6.64
CA GLU A 658 9.64 27.81 5.62
C GLU A 658 9.18 26.55 4.87
N GLU A 659 10.05 25.54 4.79
CA GLU A 659 9.75 24.28 4.11
C GLU A 659 8.90 23.35 4.97
N LYS A 660 7.60 23.31 4.65
CA LYS A 660 6.68 22.28 5.16
C LYS A 660 6.98 20.96 4.42
N THR A 661 7.90 20.16 4.93
CA THR A 661 8.15 18.79 4.44
C THR A 661 7.80 17.77 5.51
N ALA A 662 7.48 16.54 5.10
CA ALA A 662 7.26 15.41 5.98
C ALA A 662 8.01 14.18 5.44
N PHE A 663 8.47 13.35 6.36
CA PHE A 663 9.14 12.08 6.05
C PHE A 663 8.43 10.94 6.79
N LEU A 664 8.34 9.79 6.13
CA LEU A 664 8.06 8.52 6.79
C LEU A 664 9.42 7.93 7.17
N VAL A 665 9.65 7.75 8.47
CA VAL A 665 10.89 7.20 9.01
C VAL A 665 10.62 5.74 9.36
N GLU A 666 11.41 4.82 8.83
CA GLU A 666 11.34 3.39 9.12
C GLU A 666 12.66 2.87 9.69
N GLU A 667 12.61 1.75 10.41
CA GLU A 667 13.81 0.98 10.72
C GLU A 667 14.57 0.61 9.45
N TRP A 668 15.90 0.66 9.53
CA TRP A 668 16.75 0.25 8.43
C TRP A 668 16.83 -1.28 8.32
N ILE A 669 16.46 -1.82 7.15
CA ILE A 669 16.66 -3.24 6.83
C ILE A 669 18.09 -3.40 6.31
N ASP A 670 19.00 -3.76 7.21
CA ASP A 670 20.41 -3.94 6.90
C ASP A 670 20.66 -5.25 6.16
N THR A 671 21.19 -5.18 4.94
CA THR A 671 21.41 -6.37 4.11
C THR A 671 22.40 -7.38 4.68
N GLU A 672 23.29 -6.95 5.58
CA GLU A 672 24.26 -7.86 6.22
C GLU A 672 23.59 -8.76 7.26
N SER A 673 22.67 -8.19 8.06
CA SER A 673 21.95 -8.92 9.12
C SER A 673 20.61 -9.50 8.67
N GLU A 674 19.91 -8.81 7.77
CA GLU A 674 18.57 -9.16 7.28
C GLU A 674 18.59 -9.85 5.90
N GLY A 675 19.76 -10.08 5.32
CA GLY A 675 19.89 -10.67 3.99
C GLY A 675 19.40 -9.73 2.87
N SER A 676 19.27 -10.27 1.65
CA SER A 676 18.81 -9.45 0.53
C SER A 676 17.34 -9.05 0.67
N PHE A 677 17.02 -7.82 0.28
CA PHE A 677 15.64 -7.37 0.17
C PHE A 677 14.91 -8.15 -0.92
N VAL A 678 13.85 -8.86 -0.56
CA VAL A 678 13.07 -9.70 -1.48
C VAL A 678 11.58 -9.40 -1.36
N LYS A 679 10.87 -9.59 -2.47
CA LYS A 679 9.40 -9.64 -2.52
C LYS A 679 8.98 -11.10 -2.51
N TYR A 680 8.37 -11.53 -1.41
CA TYR A 680 7.92 -12.89 -1.15
C TYR A 680 6.58 -13.21 -1.81
N ILE A 681 5.65 -12.25 -1.81
CA ILE A 681 4.33 -12.36 -2.43
C ILE A 681 4.06 -11.06 -3.18
N HIS A 682 3.51 -11.14 -4.39
CA HIS A 682 3.25 -9.97 -5.23
C HIS A 682 1.82 -9.45 -5.01
N ASN A 683 1.59 -8.14 -5.06
CA ASN A 683 0.23 -7.58 -4.89
C ASN A 683 -0.80 -8.07 -5.93
N SER A 684 -0.35 -8.59 -7.09
CA SER A 684 -1.21 -9.11 -8.15
C SER A 684 -1.46 -10.62 -8.10
N SER A 685 -0.86 -11.34 -7.16
CA SER A 685 -1.00 -12.81 -7.03
C SER A 685 -0.92 -13.24 -5.58
N ALA A 686 -1.77 -14.17 -5.18
CA ALA A 686 -1.72 -14.74 -3.84
C ALA A 686 -0.71 -15.90 -3.70
N LYS A 687 0.03 -16.20 -4.77
CA LYS A 687 1.00 -17.30 -4.77
C LYS A 687 2.30 -16.89 -4.10
N PRO A 688 2.85 -17.73 -3.20
CA PRO A 688 4.20 -17.53 -2.69
C PRO A 688 5.21 -17.64 -3.83
N ARG A 689 6.17 -16.70 -3.88
CA ARG A 689 7.30 -16.81 -4.79
C ARG A 689 8.16 -17.99 -4.38
N ARG A 690 8.64 -18.75 -5.37
CA ARG A 690 9.59 -19.85 -5.16
C ARG A 690 11.03 -19.35 -5.14
N PHE A 691 11.82 -19.83 -4.19
CA PHE A 691 13.23 -19.48 -4.03
C PHE A 691 14.12 -20.72 -3.95
N ASP A 692 15.31 -20.63 -4.54
CA ASP A 692 16.35 -21.67 -4.39
C ASP A 692 16.99 -21.63 -2.99
N ASP A 693 17.02 -20.45 -2.36
CA ASP A 693 17.46 -20.29 -0.98
C ASP A 693 16.39 -20.83 -0.01
N PRO A 694 16.68 -21.89 0.78
CA PRO A 694 15.73 -22.48 1.71
C PRO A 694 15.19 -21.50 2.74
N ALA A 695 16.00 -20.51 3.15
CA ALA A 695 15.61 -19.50 4.13
C ALA A 695 14.53 -18.57 3.57
N HIS A 696 14.65 -18.16 2.31
CA HIS A 696 13.63 -17.34 1.65
C HIS A 696 12.39 -18.17 1.25
N GLU A 697 12.56 -19.42 0.82
CA GLU A 697 11.44 -20.32 0.50
C GLU A 697 10.55 -20.57 1.73
N MET A 698 11.17 -20.90 2.88
CA MET A 698 10.46 -21.12 4.14
C MET A 698 9.61 -19.90 4.53
N ARG A 699 10.18 -18.69 4.43
CA ARG A 699 9.47 -17.44 4.72
C ARG A 699 8.35 -17.17 3.74
N SER A 700 8.58 -17.37 2.44
CA SER A 700 7.54 -17.26 1.42
C SER A 700 6.35 -18.16 1.72
N GLN A 701 6.61 -19.41 2.11
CA GLN A 701 5.57 -20.36 2.49
C GLN A 701 4.84 -19.99 3.79
N PHE A 702 5.56 -19.48 4.77
CA PHE A 702 4.98 -18.99 6.03
C PHE A 702 4.11 -17.75 5.79
N LEU A 703 4.55 -16.79 4.97
CA LEU A 703 3.78 -15.59 4.64
C LEU A 703 2.52 -15.91 3.84
N SER A 704 2.54 -16.96 3.01
CA SER A 704 1.31 -17.46 2.40
C SER A 704 0.32 -17.97 3.45
N PHE A 705 0.80 -18.71 4.46
CA PHE A 705 0.00 -19.07 5.63
C PHE A 705 -0.55 -17.84 6.37
N CYS A 706 0.24 -16.77 6.53
CA CYS A 706 -0.24 -15.52 7.10
C CYS A 706 -1.44 -14.95 6.34
N GLN A 707 -1.39 -14.92 5.00
CA GLN A 707 -2.53 -14.47 4.17
C GLN A 707 -3.79 -15.28 4.45
N HIS A 708 -3.64 -16.61 4.52
CA HIS A 708 -4.75 -17.52 4.78
C HIS A 708 -5.37 -17.26 6.16
N VAL A 709 -4.55 -17.19 7.23
CA VAL A 709 -5.07 -16.90 8.57
C VAL A 709 -5.76 -15.54 8.62
N GLN A 710 -5.17 -14.51 8.03
CA GLN A 710 -5.74 -13.16 7.99
C GLN A 710 -7.11 -13.18 7.33
N TYR A 711 -7.19 -13.75 6.13
CA TYR A 711 -8.44 -13.89 5.39
C TYR A 711 -9.52 -14.59 6.22
N LEU A 712 -9.19 -15.66 6.95
CA LEU A 712 -10.18 -16.34 7.80
C LEU A 712 -10.57 -15.51 9.03
N LYS A 713 -9.59 -14.91 9.69
CA LYS A 713 -9.80 -14.20 10.96
C LYS A 713 -10.53 -12.89 10.80
N THR A 714 -10.47 -12.30 9.61
CA THR A 714 -11.27 -11.13 9.25
C THR A 714 -12.62 -11.51 8.65
N ASP A 715 -13.05 -12.77 8.70
CA ASP A 715 -14.23 -13.26 8.00
C ASP A 715 -14.24 -12.86 6.51
N ARG A 716 -13.10 -13.09 5.86
CA ARG A 716 -12.79 -12.75 4.47
C ARG A 716 -12.74 -11.25 4.20
N ALA A 717 -12.95 -10.38 5.18
CA ALA A 717 -12.95 -8.94 4.94
C ALA A 717 -11.61 -8.38 4.46
N ALA A 718 -10.47 -8.89 4.91
CA ALA A 718 -9.17 -8.38 4.49
C ALA A 718 -8.03 -9.39 4.62
N TYR A 719 -6.98 -9.19 3.83
CA TYR A 719 -5.70 -9.89 4.01
C TYR A 719 -4.55 -9.00 3.55
N ILE A 720 -3.33 -9.28 4.02
CA ILE A 720 -2.15 -8.56 3.57
C ILE A 720 -1.61 -9.21 2.30
N SER A 721 -1.18 -8.42 1.33
CA SER A 721 -0.39 -8.83 0.17
C SER A 721 0.87 -7.95 0.06
N ASP A 722 1.60 -8.12 -1.03
CA ASP A 722 2.88 -7.44 -1.31
C ASP A 722 3.94 -7.61 -0.21
N PHE A 723 4.01 -8.80 0.40
CA PHE A 723 5.00 -9.10 1.42
C PHE A 723 6.43 -8.92 0.86
N GLN A 724 7.15 -7.93 1.37
CA GLN A 724 8.51 -7.62 0.96
C GLN A 724 9.36 -7.11 2.13
N GLY A 725 10.66 -7.40 2.09
CA GLY A 725 11.59 -7.05 3.15
C GLY A 725 12.80 -7.98 3.21
N GLY A 726 13.43 -8.05 4.38
CA GLY A 726 14.54 -8.96 4.68
C GLY A 726 14.07 -10.31 5.24
N LEU A 727 14.92 -10.92 6.06
CA LEU A 727 14.68 -12.21 6.69
C LEU A 727 13.72 -12.10 7.90
N SER A 728 13.82 -11.07 8.72
CA SER A 728 12.94 -10.89 9.89
C SER A 728 12.08 -9.62 9.80
N LEU A 729 12.50 -8.64 9.01
CA LEU A 729 11.81 -7.36 8.85
C LEU A 729 11.08 -7.24 7.52
N LEU A 730 9.79 -6.88 7.58
CA LEU A 730 8.91 -6.59 6.44
C LEU A 730 8.63 -5.08 6.37
N THR A 731 8.34 -4.55 5.18
CA THR A 731 7.95 -3.15 4.98
C THR A 731 6.91 -3.05 3.86
N ASP A 732 6.31 -1.86 3.69
CA ASP A 732 5.39 -1.53 2.62
C ASP A 732 4.27 -2.57 2.40
N PRO A 733 3.47 -2.92 3.43
CA PRO A 733 2.35 -3.85 3.24
C PRO A 733 1.30 -3.29 2.30
N GLN A 734 0.60 -4.16 1.58
CA GLN A 734 -0.64 -3.82 0.88
C GLN A 734 -1.81 -4.54 1.54
N ILE A 735 -2.80 -3.80 2.07
CA ILE A 735 -4.02 -4.42 2.60
C ILE A 735 -5.02 -4.58 1.46
N ILE A 736 -5.39 -5.82 1.16
CA ILE A 736 -6.41 -6.19 0.19
C ILE A 736 -7.72 -6.39 0.95
N SER A 737 -8.78 -5.71 0.54
CA SER A 737 -10.07 -5.68 1.26
C SER A 737 -11.19 -6.26 0.40
N ALA A 738 -12.24 -6.79 1.00
CA ALA A 738 -13.39 -7.26 0.25
C ALA A 738 -14.11 -6.08 -0.43
N PRO A 739 -14.58 -6.22 -1.69
CA PRO A 739 -15.23 -5.13 -2.43
C PRO A 739 -16.52 -4.60 -1.76
N ASP A 740 -17.15 -5.38 -0.89
CA ASP A 740 -18.41 -5.08 -0.20
C ASP A 740 -18.22 -4.27 1.09
N ILE A 741 -16.99 -4.08 1.58
CA ILE A 741 -16.67 -3.26 2.77
C ILE A 741 -16.91 -1.75 2.54
N GLY A 742 -17.27 -1.38 1.31
CA GLY A 742 -17.82 -0.07 0.98
C GLY A 742 -16.80 0.89 0.34
N VAL A 743 -17.30 2.09 0.04
CA VAL A 743 -16.67 3.16 -0.76
C VAL A 743 -15.55 3.90 -0.01
N LEU A 744 -15.18 3.45 1.18
CA LEU A 744 -14.08 4.09 1.91
C LEU A 744 -12.81 4.02 1.05
N PRO A 745 -11.97 5.07 1.06
CA PRO A 745 -10.71 5.04 0.35
C PRO A 745 -9.95 3.80 0.79
N LEU A 746 -9.85 2.83 -0.12
CA LEU A 746 -9.15 1.57 0.11
C LEU A 746 -7.74 1.89 0.61
N PHE A 747 -7.25 1.07 1.54
CA PHE A 747 -5.92 1.23 2.11
C PHE A 747 -4.88 1.46 1.01
N GLY A 748 -4.17 2.61 1.07
CA GLY A 748 -3.09 2.93 0.14
C GLY A 748 -3.52 3.18 -1.31
N GLY A 749 -4.81 3.39 -1.58
CA GLY A 749 -5.31 3.72 -2.92
C GLY A 749 -5.32 2.54 -3.90
N GLY A 750 -5.25 1.29 -3.43
CA GLY A 750 -5.27 0.13 -4.31
C GLY A 750 -5.78 -1.14 -3.65
N ASN A 751 -6.96 -1.60 -4.06
CA ASN A 751 -7.37 -2.99 -3.85
C ASN A 751 -7.19 -3.72 -5.18
N THR A 752 -6.06 -4.41 -5.34
CA THR A 752 -5.79 -5.16 -6.57
C THR A 752 -6.13 -6.62 -6.34
N ASN A 753 -7.14 -7.11 -7.06
CA ASN A 753 -7.45 -8.54 -7.20
C ASN A 753 -7.75 -9.26 -5.87
N TYR A 754 -8.79 -8.83 -5.15
CA TYR A 754 -9.23 -9.48 -3.91
C TYR A 754 -9.48 -10.99 -4.07
N ASP A 755 -10.14 -11.38 -5.17
CA ASP A 755 -10.48 -12.77 -5.47
C ASP A 755 -9.25 -13.68 -5.71
N ALA A 756 -8.08 -13.09 -6.00
CA ALA A 756 -6.82 -13.82 -6.19
C ALA A 756 -6.51 -14.80 -5.06
N LEU A 757 -6.81 -14.44 -3.81
CA LEU A 757 -6.54 -15.32 -2.70
C LEU A 757 -7.39 -16.59 -2.77
N ALA A 758 -8.68 -16.49 -3.05
CA ALA A 758 -9.53 -17.67 -3.18
C ALA A 758 -9.14 -18.53 -4.41
N GLU A 759 -8.75 -17.87 -5.50
CA GLU A 759 -8.47 -18.50 -6.79
C GLU A 759 -7.06 -19.07 -6.92
N GLU A 760 -6.08 -18.45 -6.30
CA GLU A 760 -4.66 -18.74 -6.54
C GLU A 760 -3.93 -19.26 -5.31
N HIS A 761 -4.44 -19.05 -4.09
CA HIS A 761 -3.73 -19.48 -2.87
C HIS A 761 -3.41 -20.98 -2.91
N GLU A 762 -2.19 -21.29 -2.51
CA GLU A 762 -1.66 -22.65 -2.41
C GLU A 762 -1.35 -22.92 -0.94
N CYS A 763 -2.17 -23.75 -0.28
CA CYS A 763 -1.91 -24.12 1.11
C CYS A 763 -0.53 -24.77 1.26
N THR A 764 0.27 -24.20 2.16
CA THR A 764 1.61 -24.67 2.48
C THR A 764 1.58 -25.67 3.64
N ASP A 765 2.73 -26.22 4.01
CA ASP A 765 2.83 -27.12 5.16
C ASP A 765 2.45 -26.41 6.48
N TYR A 766 2.66 -25.10 6.56
CA TYR A 766 2.14 -24.26 7.65
C TYR A 766 0.61 -24.28 7.69
N CYS A 767 -0.07 -24.03 6.56
CA CYS A 767 -1.53 -24.08 6.48
C CYS A 767 -2.07 -25.43 6.96
N ARG A 768 -1.48 -26.53 6.45
CA ARG A 768 -1.92 -27.89 6.78
C ARG A 768 -1.70 -28.23 8.25
N PHE A 769 -0.51 -27.94 8.79
CA PHE A 769 -0.19 -28.21 10.19
C PHE A 769 -1.16 -27.48 11.13
N TYR A 770 -1.41 -26.19 10.88
CA TYR A 770 -2.28 -25.40 11.73
C TYR A 770 -3.78 -25.67 11.52
N GLY A 771 -4.14 -26.61 10.65
CA GLY A 771 -5.52 -27.07 10.44
C GLY A 771 -6.34 -26.15 9.54
N LEU A 772 -5.69 -25.37 8.66
CA LEU A 772 -6.36 -24.62 7.63
C LEU A 772 -6.70 -25.54 6.46
N SER A 773 -7.97 -25.60 6.09
CA SER A 773 -8.44 -26.48 5.01
C SER A 773 -8.66 -25.73 3.71
N ASP A 774 -8.30 -26.33 2.58
CA ASP A 774 -8.57 -25.80 1.23
C ASP A 774 -10.06 -25.58 0.95
N LYS A 775 -10.94 -26.28 1.69
CA LYS A 775 -12.39 -26.20 1.54
C LYS A 775 -12.92 -24.79 1.81
N ILE A 776 -12.20 -23.96 2.55
CA ILE A 776 -12.69 -22.64 2.94
C ILE A 776 -12.78 -21.70 1.72
N PHE A 777 -11.94 -21.90 0.70
CA PHE A 777 -12.01 -21.14 -0.55
C PHE A 777 -13.15 -21.57 -1.49
N GLY A 778 -14.01 -22.52 -1.08
CA GLY A 778 -15.14 -22.96 -1.88
C GLY A 778 -14.75 -23.72 -3.15
N ARG A 779 -13.46 -24.05 -3.35
CA ARG A 779 -13.04 -24.91 -4.45
C ARG A 779 -13.68 -26.28 -4.22
N LYS A 780 -14.59 -26.66 -5.12
CA LYS A 780 -15.01 -28.05 -5.27
C LYS A 780 -13.72 -28.82 -5.47
N SER A 781 -13.39 -29.73 -4.55
CA SER A 781 -12.20 -30.58 -4.68
C SER A 781 -12.25 -31.21 -6.06
N SER A 782 -11.44 -30.70 -6.99
CA SER A 782 -11.14 -31.43 -8.21
C SER A 782 -10.52 -32.71 -7.71
N GLN A 783 -11.26 -33.81 -7.79
CA GLN A 783 -10.74 -35.13 -7.48
C GLN A 783 -9.47 -35.27 -8.31
N SER A 784 -8.30 -35.22 -7.67
CA SER A 784 -7.09 -35.69 -8.29
C SER A 784 -7.35 -37.17 -8.53
N GLU A 785 -7.59 -37.54 -9.79
CA GLU A 785 -7.42 -38.92 -10.21
C GLU A 785 -6.01 -39.30 -9.75
N ALA A 786 -5.96 -40.19 -8.76
CA ALA A 786 -4.70 -40.71 -8.26
C ALA A 786 -3.94 -41.30 -9.45
N PRO A 787 -2.63 -41.00 -9.62
CA PRO A 787 -1.84 -41.69 -10.62
C PRO A 787 -1.90 -43.18 -10.30
N SER A 788 -2.38 -43.96 -11.27
CA SER A 788 -2.49 -45.42 -11.22
C SER A 788 -1.24 -46.03 -10.60
N ALA A 789 -1.43 -46.77 -9.51
CA ALA A 789 -0.38 -47.46 -8.78
C ALA A 789 0.47 -48.34 -9.71
N SER A 790 1.74 -47.99 -9.87
CA SER A 790 2.78 -48.87 -10.39
C SER A 790 3.14 -49.88 -9.30
N THR A 791 2.88 -51.14 -9.58
CA THR A 791 3.21 -52.32 -8.76
C THR A 791 4.72 -52.49 -8.58
N HIS A 792 5.27 -52.00 -7.47
CA HIS A 792 6.52 -52.53 -6.92
C HIS A 792 6.30 -53.07 -5.50
N ARG A 793 6.54 -54.37 -5.39
CA ARG A 793 6.35 -55.25 -4.22
C ARG A 793 7.51 -55.03 -3.23
N PRO A 794 7.27 -54.79 -1.93
CA PRO A 794 8.33 -54.83 -0.92
C PRO A 794 8.60 -56.27 -0.43
N PRO A 795 9.81 -56.58 0.08
CA PRO A 795 10.16 -57.89 0.64
C PRO A 795 9.66 -58.03 2.10
N PRO A 796 9.54 -59.26 2.64
CA PRO A 796 8.90 -59.51 3.92
C PRO A 796 9.87 -59.34 5.08
N LEU A 797 9.42 -58.69 6.16
CA LEU A 797 10.13 -58.69 7.45
C LEU A 797 9.17 -59.06 8.58
N PHE A 798 9.43 -60.26 9.10
CA PHE A 798 9.32 -60.77 10.47
C PHE A 798 8.35 -60.12 11.48
N SER A 799 7.37 -60.92 11.90
CA SER A 799 6.64 -60.79 13.15
C SER A 799 7.51 -61.11 14.38
N PRO A 800 7.19 -60.55 15.56
CA PRO A 800 7.31 -61.34 16.78
C PRO A 800 6.00 -61.38 17.59
N THR A 801 5.98 -62.46 18.36
CA THR A 801 4.88 -63.11 19.05
C THR A 801 4.42 -62.40 20.32
N THR A 802 3.14 -62.60 20.60
CA THR A 802 2.32 -62.41 21.80
C THR A 802 3.02 -62.68 23.15
N THR A 803 2.70 -61.86 24.17
CA THR A 803 2.25 -62.30 25.52
C THR A 803 1.67 -61.12 26.32
N ALA A 804 0.42 -61.28 26.77
CA ALA A 804 -0.17 -60.56 27.91
C ALA A 804 0.16 -61.33 29.22
N PRO A 805 -0.03 -60.73 30.42
CA PRO A 805 -1.32 -60.92 31.10
C PRO A 805 -1.82 -59.78 32.04
N ASP A 806 -3.16 -59.71 32.14
CA ASP A 806 -4.06 -59.55 33.30
C ASP A 806 -3.96 -58.43 34.39
N ARG A 807 -5.10 -57.72 34.49
CA ARG A 807 -6.03 -57.51 35.65
C ARG A 807 -5.85 -56.37 36.69
N PHE A 808 -6.85 -55.45 36.60
CA PHE A 808 -7.70 -54.79 37.65
C PHE A 808 -7.12 -53.73 38.62
N PRO A 809 -7.96 -52.88 39.26
CA PRO A 809 -9.29 -52.37 38.88
C PRO A 809 -9.44 -50.82 39.00
N SER A 810 -10.51 -50.36 38.37
CA SER A 810 -11.21 -49.09 38.55
C SER A 810 -11.65 -48.78 39.99
N ASN A 811 -11.49 -47.52 40.43
CA ASN A 811 -12.44 -46.77 41.28
C ASN A 811 -11.94 -45.33 41.52
N LEU A 812 -12.74 -44.32 41.13
CA LEU A 812 -13.21 -43.23 42.00
C LEU A 812 -14.00 -42.17 41.19
N LYS A 813 -15.17 -41.83 41.73
CA LYS A 813 -16.14 -40.84 41.27
C LYS A 813 -15.78 -39.42 41.78
N PRO A 814 -16.45 -38.37 41.28
CA PRO A 814 -16.02 -36.97 41.41
C PRO A 814 -16.58 -36.29 42.68
N GLY A 815 -15.83 -35.33 43.21
CA GLY A 815 -16.26 -34.42 44.28
C GLY A 815 -16.07 -32.96 43.88
N TRP A 816 -17.17 -32.22 43.84
CA TRP A 816 -17.19 -30.76 43.89
C TRP A 816 -17.00 -30.29 45.34
N ILE A 817 -16.32 -29.17 45.56
CA ILE A 817 -16.68 -28.07 46.48
C ILE A 817 -15.71 -26.89 46.26
N ALA A 818 -16.27 -25.69 46.30
CA ALA A 818 -15.67 -24.38 46.18
C ALA A 818 -14.82 -23.98 47.40
N GLY A 819 -14.06 -22.88 47.26
CA GLY A 819 -13.79 -21.97 48.38
C GLY A 819 -12.33 -21.64 48.65
N ASP A 820 -12.04 -20.36 48.42
CA ASP A 820 -11.19 -19.48 49.23
C ASP A 820 -9.68 -19.35 48.96
N ALA A 821 -9.33 -18.08 48.71
CA ALA A 821 -8.01 -17.46 48.81
C ALA A 821 -7.42 -17.61 50.22
N PRO A 822 -6.11 -17.35 50.41
CA PRO A 822 -5.80 -16.04 50.98
C PRO A 822 -4.43 -15.42 50.60
N THR A 823 -4.43 -14.08 50.64
CA THR A 823 -3.40 -13.11 51.08
C THR A 823 -1.89 -13.33 50.86
N ALA A 824 -1.32 -12.25 50.31
CA ALA A 824 -0.02 -11.64 50.55
C ALA A 824 0.81 -12.09 51.77
N GLY A 825 2.11 -12.30 51.52
CA GLY A 825 3.14 -12.40 52.55
C GLY A 825 4.54 -12.19 51.94
N SER A 826 5.19 -11.09 52.35
CA SER A 826 6.56 -10.73 51.99
C SER A 826 7.59 -11.70 52.55
N SER A 827 8.67 -12.00 51.81
CA SER A 827 9.94 -12.44 52.41
C SER A 827 11.11 -12.38 51.43
N LYS A 828 12.05 -11.50 51.78
CA LYS A 828 13.51 -11.42 51.56
C LYS A 828 14.26 -12.53 50.78
N ILE A 829 15.23 -12.01 50.02
CA ILE A 829 16.35 -12.57 49.21
C ILE A 829 17.21 -13.60 49.99
N PRO A 830 17.94 -14.52 49.32
CA PRO A 830 19.36 -14.23 49.04
C PRO A 830 19.86 -14.63 47.64
N THR A 831 20.67 -13.73 47.08
CA THR A 831 21.65 -13.91 46.01
C THR A 831 22.55 -15.10 46.23
N THR A 832 22.75 -15.94 45.21
CA THR A 832 23.88 -16.88 45.13
C THR A 832 24.59 -16.75 43.78
N ALA A 833 25.91 -16.63 43.89
CA ALA A 833 26.87 -16.51 42.82
C ALA A 833 26.98 -17.81 42.01
N GLY A 834 27.28 -17.69 40.71
CA GLY A 834 27.57 -18.82 39.84
C GLY A 834 28.98 -19.40 40.03
N PRO A 835 29.32 -20.46 39.28
CA PRO A 835 30.70 -20.71 38.93
C PRO A 835 30.91 -20.74 37.40
N SER A 836 31.96 -20.03 37.01
CA SER A 836 32.63 -20.07 35.73
C SER A 836 33.11 -21.48 35.39
N ILE A 837 32.73 -22.01 34.22
CA ILE A 837 33.34 -23.22 33.65
C ILE A 837 34.04 -22.87 32.34
N ARG A 838 35.36 -22.97 32.45
CA ARG A 838 36.41 -22.93 31.44
C ARG A 838 36.29 -24.17 30.53
N THR A 839 35.88 -24.02 29.28
CA THR A 839 35.92 -25.10 28.28
C THR A 839 37.27 -25.13 27.58
N GLN A 840 38.01 -26.21 27.85
CA GLN A 840 39.24 -26.58 27.17
C GLN A 840 38.95 -27.09 25.76
N ARG A 841 39.81 -26.68 24.81
CA ARG A 841 39.99 -27.31 23.50
C ARG A 841 40.44 -28.76 23.68
N SER A 842 39.67 -29.72 23.18
CA SER A 842 40.17 -31.05 22.84
C SER A 842 40.25 -31.18 21.31
N LYS A 843 41.47 -31.39 20.84
CA LYS A 843 41.78 -31.91 19.50
C LYS A 843 41.37 -33.38 19.48
N VAL A 844 40.57 -33.79 18.51
CA VAL A 844 40.50 -35.18 18.08
C VAL A 844 40.89 -35.22 16.61
N SER A 845 41.98 -35.94 16.36
CA SER A 845 42.56 -36.26 15.06
C SER A 845 42.11 -37.65 14.62
N GLY A 846 41.80 -37.80 13.32
CA GLY A 846 41.71 -39.08 12.60
C GLY A 846 40.77 -38.93 11.40
N THR A 847 41.25 -38.54 10.21
CA THR A 847 41.64 -39.43 9.08
C THR A 847 40.51 -40.42 8.72
N THR A 848 39.96 -40.48 7.50
CA THR A 848 40.66 -40.61 6.21
C THR A 848 39.70 -40.39 5.01
N THR A 849 40.25 -39.83 3.93
CA THR A 849 40.00 -40.07 2.48
C THR A 849 38.72 -39.61 1.75
N GLN A 850 39.00 -38.72 0.79
CA GLN A 850 38.61 -38.71 -0.63
C GLN A 850 37.15 -38.38 -1.00
N ASN A 851 36.98 -37.18 -1.56
CA ASN A 851 36.14 -37.01 -2.75
C ASN A 851 36.84 -36.11 -3.77
N LEU A 852 36.82 -36.60 -5.00
CA LEU A 852 37.34 -36.05 -6.25
C LEU A 852 36.14 -35.68 -7.13
N TYR A 853 36.27 -34.55 -7.83
CA TYR A 853 35.50 -34.04 -8.97
C TYR A 853 34.04 -33.59 -8.74
N ARG A 854 33.43 -32.64 -9.48
CA ARG A 854 33.78 -31.42 -10.26
C ARG A 854 32.52 -31.18 -11.12
N THR A 855 31.97 -29.96 -11.11
CA THR A 855 31.10 -29.33 -12.14
C THR A 855 29.75 -30.02 -12.44
N SER A 856 28.64 -29.32 -12.68
CA SER A 856 28.43 -28.06 -13.40
C SER A 856 27.21 -27.30 -12.90
#